data_AF-A0A9X2BAJ2-F1
#
_entry.id   AF-A0A9X2BAJ2-F1
#
_cell.length_a   1.000
_cell.length_b   1.000
_cell.length_c   1.000
_cell.angle_alpha   90.00
_cell.angle_beta   90.00
_cell.angle_gamma   90.00
#
_symmetry.space_group_name_H-M   'P 1'
#
loop_
_entity.id
_entity.type
_entity.pdbx_description
1 polymer ?
#
loop_
_entity_poly.entity_id
_entity_poly.type
_entity_poly.pdbx_seq_one_letter_code
_entity_poly.pdbx_strand_id
1 'polypeptide(L)'
;MRVPHKIKQPTRGQYVVLRLMIVIGLCSVFFLLRSLFAREAMGERHLYILLMAAFTFTSFKVLYEWYHYWSITVPEAPTKQREWTVDILTTFCEGEPYEMIVETLSAIQQITHPHETYLCDEADDPYLREVCRQLGVHHITREIKIDAKAGNINNALRFCKGELCVVLDPDHVPNPDFLDHVVDHFNDENVGYVQVVQAYKNHDISWVAKGAAQQTYQFYGPMMMTMHAYGTAQAIGANCTFRRSALDSIGGHAAGLAEDMHTSMQLHAKGWKSVYVPVVVTEGLVPATLSAYYKQQLKWSRGVFELLVTSYIKLFTKFNWRQKLHYGLLPLFYLSGFVFLINFIVPIISLTIGAYPLKVDFSAFALVSLPFVTSVIAIRHYVQRWVMEENEQGFHIIGGFLLIVTWWVFIVGFIYTIIRKKVPYIPTPKDIADEKNLLINIPNISIFILSAAAIAFSLYTDLNPYNLIMAGMAAINCCFMVFSVMISQQFAFRTYKQTKPIITAIAKRVKALKVSFWFFRRRLYSGARSVAFMFVILAVCASLFEFKYKSRDSNKERPIKRERVFLSGIFYPAAQGGITSINNVQTLQTAQHVHFGLISAYIPWGDSSSCFPSKTMLDSIYANHSVPMITWEPWQKLFKHGGIAVKDTLVFSHILKGQFDKYIDRFALHLKATRQPVFLRFAHEADNPFYPWSQRGGNTPAQFKAAWKYVHQRFDKLGVYNVAWVWNPWKPQNVEKYFPGDDYVDWIGVTGLNFGSHNPGGKSYGFAQLYTPYHRLALTRRNIPVMIAEFGALNQDSLQRQWLQQARKDIATQFGEVQGLVLFNTAFDHNIPDGSTGVLNWTVADAGVLKSVFKNSTKIDGERALTNASPAANSNAYFSKTLDSIRGVIYAKQRYWYKNPAPLTKKVIRTDFTMIKNVGANTIKIFGPNHYYDRSTTEVAKNTHLNILYCFWLPDAANFTRDSTILNAFAKVVISNIRSKRTDPAIKSWNLGNTPLQQLKALYLQPQLFAAQEKYIRWLAGLVAAIKKEDPSRPLTMDLIADPSLLPLSARLHESIPQIDGFGLRVNNLIDTTMIHDICVPYFFSYIRPKQYKKVTGLKKGAVVEEWQDQQTDNNIDFDGLNDMWGRQKPELALLSKLWNGHELPNNLPQVKILRPAATTLPGALLTYHALVYQNNEWQLANPRTSALTFEWRLLELDQYGHVTSMTSVGNGASIKLSIPENAGQYRLLLTGVKGAQATLAISTLNLPL
;
A
#
# COMPACT_ATOMS: atom_id res chain seq x y z
N MET A 1 55.51 0.79 -17.77
CA MET A 1 54.76 0.76 -19.04
C MET A 1 53.34 0.29 -18.76
N ARG A 2 52.33 1.17 -18.93
CA ARG A 2 50.93 0.74 -18.96
C ARG A 2 50.71 0.06 -20.31
N VAL A 3 50.27 -1.20 -20.32
CA VAL A 3 49.79 -1.83 -21.56
C VAL A 3 48.55 -1.03 -22.00
N PRO A 4 48.52 -0.44 -23.20
CA PRO A 4 47.40 0.39 -23.63
C PRO A 4 46.12 -0.44 -23.64
N HIS A 5 45.09 0.05 -22.96
CA HIS A 5 43.79 -0.59 -22.93
C HIS A 5 43.14 -0.46 -24.32
N LYS A 6 43.21 -1.52 -25.12
CA LYS A 6 42.64 -1.53 -26.47
C LYS A 6 41.11 -1.42 -26.40
N ILE A 7 40.57 -0.30 -26.88
CA ILE A 7 39.14 -0.09 -27.08
C ILE A 7 38.59 -1.16 -28.02
N LYS A 8 37.39 -1.68 -27.70
CA LYS A 8 36.79 -2.80 -28.41
C LYS A 8 35.44 -2.40 -28.98
N GLN A 9 35.22 -2.67 -30.26
CA GLN A 9 33.91 -2.49 -30.87
C GLN A 9 32.88 -3.46 -30.24
N PRO A 10 31.62 -3.04 -30.05
CA PRO A 10 30.57 -3.94 -29.56
C PRO A 10 30.33 -5.11 -30.54
N THR A 11 30.09 -6.31 -30.01
CA THR A 11 29.70 -7.45 -30.85
C THR A 11 28.25 -7.32 -31.35
N ARG A 12 27.85 -8.05 -32.40
CA ARG A 12 26.46 -8.04 -32.91
C ARG A 12 25.44 -8.32 -31.80
N GLY A 13 25.69 -9.32 -30.95
CA GLY A 13 24.80 -9.64 -29.82
C GLY A 13 24.71 -8.51 -28.78
N GLN A 14 25.83 -7.83 -28.51
CA GLN A 14 25.87 -6.69 -27.60
C GLN A 14 25.10 -5.47 -28.14
N TYR A 15 25.17 -5.20 -29.44
CA TYR A 15 24.34 -4.19 -30.10
C TYR A 15 22.85 -4.48 -29.95
N VAL A 16 22.45 -5.73 -30.18
CA VAL A 16 21.05 -6.15 -30.01
C VAL A 16 20.59 -5.92 -28.57
N VAL A 17 21.38 -6.32 -27.57
CA VAL A 17 21.07 -6.09 -26.15
C VAL A 17 20.93 -4.61 -25.82
N LEU A 18 21.88 -3.76 -26.25
CA LEU A 18 21.82 -2.31 -26.04
C LEU A 18 20.54 -1.71 -26.64
N ARG A 19 20.20 -2.08 -27.88
CA ARG A 19 19.00 -1.59 -28.57
C ARG A 19 17.72 -2.05 -27.87
N LEU A 20 17.65 -3.31 -27.43
CA LEU A 20 16.53 -3.81 -26.64
C LEU A 20 16.38 -3.06 -25.32
N MET A 21 17.48 -2.79 -24.61
CA MET A 21 17.46 -1.98 -23.39
C MET A 21 16.93 -0.56 -23.66
N ILE A 22 17.38 0.08 -24.75
CA ILE A 22 16.88 1.40 -25.15
C ILE A 22 15.39 1.34 -25.45
N VAL A 23 14.91 0.37 -26.23
CA VAL A 23 13.48 0.21 -26.55
C VAL A 23 12.63 0.02 -25.28
N ILE A 24 13.07 -0.84 -24.35
CA ILE A 24 12.40 -1.01 -23.05
C ILE A 24 12.41 0.30 -22.25
N GLY A 25 13.54 1.02 -22.28
CA GLY A 25 13.67 2.35 -21.70
C GLY A 25 12.66 3.35 -22.28
N LEU A 26 12.48 3.37 -23.60
CA LEU A 26 11.50 4.22 -24.29
C LEU A 26 10.06 3.91 -23.84
N CYS A 27 9.69 2.62 -23.77
CA CYS A 27 8.41 2.19 -23.24
C CYS A 27 8.22 2.63 -21.78
N SER A 28 9.28 2.54 -20.97
CA SER A 28 9.27 2.97 -19.56
C SER A 28 9.09 4.49 -19.42
N VAL A 29 9.75 5.30 -20.26
CA VAL A 29 9.55 6.76 -20.31
C VAL A 29 8.11 7.08 -20.67
N PHE A 30 7.56 6.45 -21.71
CA PHE A 30 6.18 6.67 -22.12
C PHE A 30 5.19 6.30 -21.01
N PHE A 31 5.37 5.16 -20.37
CA PHE A 31 4.50 4.70 -19.27
C PHE A 31 4.57 5.65 -18.05
N LEU A 32 5.77 6.11 -17.69
CA LEU A 32 5.97 7.10 -16.64
C LEU A 32 5.27 8.42 -16.98
N LEU A 33 5.55 9.00 -18.15
CA LEU A 33 4.94 10.27 -18.57
C LEU A 33 3.42 10.17 -18.66
N ARG A 34 2.87 9.10 -19.25
CA ARG A 34 1.42 8.85 -19.29
C ARG A 34 0.80 8.85 -17.88
N SER A 35 1.48 8.24 -16.91
CA SER A 35 1.00 8.19 -15.53
C SER A 35 1.06 9.55 -14.83
N LEU A 36 2.11 10.34 -15.09
CA LEU A 36 2.27 11.68 -14.50
C LEU A 36 1.38 12.75 -15.14
N PHE A 37 1.09 12.63 -16.45
CA PHE A 37 0.18 13.53 -17.20
C PHE A 37 -1.30 13.17 -17.06
N ALA A 38 -1.63 12.11 -16.30
CA ALA A 38 -3.01 11.78 -16.00
C ALA A 38 -3.68 12.95 -15.24
N ARG A 39 -4.92 13.31 -15.63
CA ARG A 39 -5.66 14.42 -14.99
C ARG A 39 -5.81 14.25 -13.48
N GLU A 40 -5.89 13.01 -13.03
CA GLU A 40 -6.04 12.63 -11.62
C GLU A 40 -4.74 12.85 -10.81
N ALA A 41 -3.58 12.78 -11.47
CA ALA A 41 -2.28 12.98 -10.83
C ALA A 41 -1.96 14.44 -10.51
N MET A 42 -2.73 15.40 -11.05
CA MET A 42 -2.48 16.83 -10.89
C MET A 42 -2.78 17.31 -9.46
N GLY A 43 -1.72 17.75 -8.76
CA GLY A 43 -1.81 18.39 -7.45
C GLY A 43 -2.05 19.90 -7.55
N GLU A 44 -1.22 20.68 -6.87
CA GLU A 44 -1.19 22.14 -7.00
C GLU A 44 -0.71 22.52 -8.40
N ARG A 45 -1.48 23.36 -9.10
CA ARG A 45 -1.34 23.63 -10.54
C ARG A 45 0.05 24.16 -10.90
N HIS A 46 0.58 25.12 -10.15
CA HIS A 46 1.84 25.78 -10.51
C HIS A 46 3.04 24.87 -10.24
N LEU A 47 3.08 24.23 -9.07
CA LEU A 47 4.10 23.24 -8.72
C LEU A 47 4.06 22.04 -9.66
N TYR A 48 2.87 21.59 -10.06
CA TYR A 48 2.71 20.53 -11.03
C TYR A 48 3.32 20.89 -12.39
N ILE A 49 3.02 22.09 -12.92
CA ILE A 49 3.58 22.55 -14.20
C ILE A 49 5.11 22.62 -14.14
N LEU A 50 5.67 23.20 -13.08
CA LEU A 50 7.11 23.27 -12.88
C LEU A 50 7.74 21.86 -12.84
N LEU A 51 7.17 20.96 -12.05
CA LEU A 51 7.67 19.60 -11.92
C LEU A 51 7.55 18.82 -13.25
N MET A 52 6.44 18.97 -13.98
CA MET A 52 6.27 18.33 -15.29
C MET A 52 7.24 18.88 -16.33
N ALA A 53 7.55 20.17 -16.31
CA ALA A 53 8.58 20.75 -17.16
C ALA A 53 9.96 20.14 -16.87
N ALA A 54 10.31 20.00 -15.58
CA ALA A 54 11.57 19.37 -15.16
C ALA A 54 11.66 17.89 -15.56
N PHE A 55 10.59 17.11 -15.34
CA PHE A 55 10.55 15.70 -15.76
C PHE A 55 10.64 15.56 -17.28
N THR A 56 9.86 16.34 -18.03
CA THR A 56 9.84 16.31 -19.49
C THR A 56 11.23 16.65 -20.06
N PHE A 57 11.86 17.71 -19.55
CA PHE A 57 13.22 18.07 -19.94
C PHE A 57 14.23 16.96 -19.63
N THR A 58 14.15 16.37 -18.43
CA THR A 58 15.04 15.28 -18.02
C THR A 58 14.86 14.06 -18.90
N SER A 59 13.61 13.70 -19.23
CA SER A 59 13.30 12.63 -20.18
C SER A 59 13.89 12.93 -21.55
N PHE A 60 13.70 14.14 -22.09
CA PHE A 60 14.30 14.51 -23.39
C PHE A 60 15.82 14.46 -23.40
N LYS A 61 16.49 14.89 -22.32
CA LYS A 61 17.95 14.77 -22.20
C LYS A 61 18.40 13.31 -22.23
N VAL A 62 17.73 12.43 -21.48
CA VAL A 62 18.00 10.99 -21.49
C VAL A 62 17.76 10.38 -22.88
N LEU A 63 16.68 10.78 -23.55
CA LEU A 63 16.39 10.35 -24.92
C LEU A 63 17.48 10.78 -25.90
N TYR A 64 18.03 11.99 -25.73
CA TYR A 64 19.15 12.49 -26.53
C TYR A 64 20.44 11.70 -26.28
N GLU A 65 20.72 11.31 -25.03
CA GLU A 65 21.84 10.42 -24.70
C GLU A 65 21.65 9.02 -25.32
N TRP A 66 20.45 8.45 -25.27
CA TRP A 66 20.17 7.14 -25.87
C TRP A 66 20.16 7.16 -27.40
N TYR A 67 19.73 8.27 -28.01
CA TYR A 67 19.88 8.51 -29.45
C TYR A 67 21.35 8.38 -29.87
N HIS A 68 22.26 8.93 -29.06
CA HIS A 68 23.69 8.73 -29.29
C HIS A 68 24.05 7.26 -29.13
N TYR A 69 23.82 6.64 -27.97
CA TYR A 69 24.27 5.27 -27.75
C TYR A 69 23.76 4.24 -28.77
N TRP A 70 22.65 4.49 -29.45
CA TRP A 70 22.11 3.63 -30.52
C TRP A 70 23.10 3.30 -31.64
N SER A 71 23.98 4.26 -31.98
CA SER A 71 24.91 4.17 -33.12
C SER A 71 26.38 4.18 -32.69
N ILE A 72 26.67 3.75 -31.46
CA ILE A 72 28.04 3.74 -30.94
C ILE A 72 28.94 2.86 -31.84
N THR A 73 30.04 3.40 -32.36
CA THR A 73 30.99 2.70 -33.24
C THR A 73 32.41 3.02 -32.83
N VAL A 74 33.38 2.19 -33.22
CA VAL A 74 34.82 2.48 -33.07
C VAL A 74 35.41 2.68 -34.47
N PRO A 75 36.08 3.82 -34.76
CA PRO A 75 36.75 4.02 -36.04
C PRO A 75 37.84 2.96 -36.23
N GLU A 76 37.97 2.48 -37.46
CA GLU A 76 39.12 1.68 -37.86
C GLU A 76 40.32 2.60 -38.12
N ALA A 77 41.50 2.18 -37.66
CA ALA A 77 42.74 2.88 -37.95
C ALA A 77 43.12 2.65 -39.42
N PRO A 78 43.22 3.70 -40.25
CA PRO A 78 43.61 3.58 -41.64
C PRO A 78 45.07 3.15 -41.75
N THR A 79 45.41 2.50 -42.86
CA THR A 79 46.78 2.10 -43.17
C THR A 79 47.57 3.30 -43.72
N LYS A 80 48.85 3.39 -43.37
CA LYS A 80 49.77 4.38 -43.92
C LYS A 80 49.86 4.29 -45.44
N GLN A 81 49.58 5.40 -46.13
CA GLN A 81 49.63 5.51 -47.61
C GLN A 81 50.74 6.45 -48.09
N ARG A 82 51.01 7.53 -47.35
CA ARG A 82 52.05 8.52 -47.64
C ARG A 82 52.52 9.20 -46.36
N GLU A 83 53.65 9.89 -46.42
CA GLU A 83 54.08 10.80 -45.35
C GLU A 83 53.32 12.13 -45.45
N TRP A 84 52.91 12.68 -44.30
CA TRP A 84 52.22 13.97 -44.20
C TRP A 84 53.15 15.04 -43.64
N THR A 85 53.10 16.25 -44.20
CA THR A 85 53.75 17.42 -43.60
C THR A 85 52.86 18.02 -42.52
N VAL A 86 53.41 18.23 -41.32
CA VAL A 86 52.64 18.61 -40.13
C VAL A 86 53.27 19.81 -39.42
N ASP A 87 52.46 20.83 -39.16
CA ASP A 87 52.81 21.94 -38.26
C ASP A 87 52.08 21.78 -36.93
N ILE A 88 52.77 21.90 -35.81
CA ILE A 88 52.20 21.83 -34.46
C ILE A 88 52.24 23.22 -33.83
N LEU A 89 51.07 23.73 -33.45
CA LEU A 89 50.92 25.03 -32.82
C LEU A 89 50.45 24.88 -31.39
N THR A 90 51.16 25.55 -30.48
CA THR A 90 50.72 25.78 -29.10
C THR A 90 50.74 27.27 -28.79
N THR A 91 50.00 27.71 -27.77
CA THR A 91 49.83 29.13 -27.45
C THR A 91 50.35 29.44 -26.05
N PHE A 92 50.88 30.64 -25.85
CA PHE A 92 51.18 31.17 -24.52
C PHE A 92 50.47 32.50 -24.29
N CYS A 93 49.89 32.67 -23.10
CA CYS A 93 49.33 33.92 -22.61
C CYS A 93 49.98 34.30 -21.28
N GLU A 94 50.05 35.60 -21.00
CA GLU A 94 50.58 36.12 -19.73
C GLU A 94 49.86 35.51 -18.52
N GLY A 95 50.64 35.04 -17.55
CA GLY A 95 50.15 34.38 -16.33
C GLY A 95 50.06 32.84 -16.39
N GLU A 96 50.38 32.22 -17.53
CA GLU A 96 50.54 30.76 -17.60
C GLU A 96 51.90 30.32 -17.03
N PRO A 97 52.00 29.18 -16.31
CA PRO A 97 53.27 28.75 -15.71
C PRO A 97 54.32 28.39 -16.76
N TYR A 98 55.52 28.98 -16.69
CA TYR A 98 56.62 28.69 -17.62
C TYR A 98 56.99 27.21 -17.68
N GLU A 99 57.08 26.54 -16.53
CA GLU A 99 57.43 25.12 -16.46
C GLU A 99 56.46 24.22 -17.26
N MET A 100 55.17 24.58 -17.27
CA MET A 100 54.15 23.87 -18.04
C MET A 100 54.37 24.02 -19.55
N ILE A 101 54.70 25.23 -20.01
CA ILE A 101 55.01 25.50 -21.42
C ILE A 101 56.26 24.75 -21.85
N VAL A 102 57.32 24.80 -21.03
CA VAL A 102 58.60 24.12 -21.30
C VAL A 102 58.40 22.60 -21.36
N GLU A 103 57.61 22.02 -20.43
CA GLU A 103 57.25 20.59 -20.43
C GLU A 103 56.57 20.21 -21.75
N THR A 104 55.54 20.98 -22.14
CA THR A 104 54.76 20.71 -23.36
C THR A 104 55.60 20.86 -24.63
N LEU A 105 56.40 21.93 -24.78
CA LEU A 105 57.27 22.13 -25.95
C LEU A 105 58.34 21.04 -26.06
N SER A 106 58.93 20.65 -24.93
CA SER A 106 59.93 19.57 -24.90
C SER A 106 59.33 18.22 -25.28
N ALA A 107 58.06 17.98 -24.94
CA ALA A 107 57.34 16.77 -25.32
C ALA A 107 56.89 16.80 -26.79
N ILE A 108 56.49 17.96 -27.32
CA ILE A 108 56.19 18.12 -28.75
C ILE A 108 57.41 17.74 -29.59
N GLN A 109 58.60 18.25 -29.25
CA GLN A 109 59.84 17.93 -29.96
C GLN A 109 60.25 16.44 -29.89
N GLN A 110 59.63 15.65 -29.01
CA GLN A 110 59.84 14.20 -28.93
C GLN A 110 58.85 13.39 -29.78
N ILE A 111 57.90 14.04 -30.46
CA ILE A 111 56.98 13.36 -31.40
C ILE A 111 57.79 12.76 -32.55
N THR A 112 57.55 11.48 -32.82
CA THR A 112 58.35 10.66 -33.75
C THR A 112 58.15 11.02 -35.21
N HIS A 113 56.94 11.46 -35.57
CA HIS A 113 56.61 11.87 -36.94
C HIS A 113 57.22 13.24 -37.26
N PRO A 114 57.84 13.46 -38.44
CA PRO A 114 58.44 14.74 -38.80
C PRO A 114 57.44 15.90 -38.75
N HIS A 115 57.80 16.98 -38.06
CA HIS A 115 56.93 18.14 -37.87
C HIS A 115 57.73 19.42 -37.60
N GLU A 116 57.10 20.57 -37.87
CA GLU A 116 57.59 21.89 -37.45
C GLU A 116 56.75 22.38 -36.26
N THR A 117 57.39 22.97 -35.25
CA THR A 117 56.71 23.42 -34.03
C THR A 117 56.69 24.93 -33.92
N TYR A 118 55.54 25.49 -33.57
CA TYR A 118 55.30 26.92 -33.42
C TYR A 118 54.74 27.25 -32.02
N LEU A 119 55.43 28.11 -31.27
CA LEU A 119 54.89 28.75 -30.09
C LEU A 119 54.27 30.09 -30.49
N CYS A 120 52.95 30.20 -30.37
CA CYS A 120 52.21 31.44 -30.60
C CYS A 120 52.15 32.21 -29.27
N ASP A 121 53.10 33.10 -29.05
CA ASP A 121 53.27 33.85 -27.81
C ASP A 121 52.52 35.19 -27.86
N GLU A 122 51.47 35.36 -27.05
CA GLU A 122 50.74 36.63 -26.94
C GLU A 122 51.48 37.70 -26.10
N ALA A 123 52.45 37.31 -25.28
CA ALA A 123 53.17 38.20 -24.37
C ALA A 123 54.51 38.71 -24.94
N ASP A 124 55.00 38.08 -26.01
CA ASP A 124 56.34 38.29 -26.56
C ASP A 124 57.45 38.09 -25.50
N ASP A 125 57.35 36.99 -24.75
CA ASP A 125 58.16 36.77 -23.57
C ASP A 125 59.63 36.45 -23.92
N PRO A 126 60.61 37.22 -23.39
CA PRO A 126 62.03 37.01 -23.71
C PRO A 126 62.57 35.64 -23.27
N TYR A 127 62.07 35.09 -22.15
CA TYR A 127 62.50 33.79 -21.65
C TYR A 127 62.00 32.68 -22.57
N LEU A 128 60.73 32.71 -22.97
CA LEU A 128 60.16 31.73 -23.89
C LEU A 128 60.76 31.81 -25.30
N ARG A 129 61.16 33.00 -25.75
CA ARG A 129 61.91 33.16 -27.02
C ARG A 129 63.23 32.41 -26.98
N GLU A 130 63.97 32.50 -25.87
CA GLU A 130 65.24 31.78 -25.70
C GLU A 130 65.02 30.26 -25.56
N VAL A 131 64.00 29.83 -24.82
CA VAL A 131 63.61 28.41 -24.74
C VAL A 131 63.27 27.85 -26.14
N CYS A 132 62.49 28.59 -26.93
CA CYS A 132 62.15 28.18 -28.29
C CYS A 132 63.40 28.04 -29.17
N ARG A 133 64.35 28.97 -29.08
CA ARG A 133 65.63 28.91 -29.79
C ARG A 133 66.43 27.66 -29.42
N GLN A 134 66.45 27.28 -28.14
CA GLN A 134 67.16 26.09 -27.67
C GLN A 134 66.50 24.78 -28.11
N LEU A 135 65.16 24.75 -28.14
CA LEU A 135 64.37 23.57 -28.53
C LEU A 135 64.16 23.44 -30.04
N GLY A 136 64.58 24.42 -30.85
CA GLY A 136 64.30 24.43 -32.30
C GLY A 136 62.82 24.69 -32.64
N VAL A 137 62.14 25.48 -31.82
CA VAL A 137 60.73 25.87 -32.00
C VAL A 137 60.65 27.28 -32.60
N HIS A 138 59.75 27.51 -33.55
CA HIS A 138 59.48 28.84 -34.09
C HIS A 138 58.68 29.67 -33.10
N HIS A 139 59.27 30.75 -32.59
CA HIS A 139 58.59 31.72 -31.74
C HIS A 139 57.86 32.77 -32.60
N ILE A 140 56.54 32.84 -32.49
CA ILE A 140 55.69 33.76 -33.26
C ILE A 140 54.91 34.64 -32.30
N THR A 141 54.98 35.95 -32.50
CA THR A 141 54.22 36.96 -31.74
C THR A 141 53.37 37.85 -32.66
N ARG A 142 52.50 38.68 -32.07
CA ARG A 142 51.67 39.67 -32.79
C ARG A 142 51.49 40.95 -31.97
N GLU A 143 51.51 42.09 -32.65
CA GLU A 143 51.28 43.39 -32.03
C GLU A 143 49.80 43.66 -31.73
N ILE A 144 48.90 43.25 -32.64
CA ILE A 144 47.46 43.49 -32.53
C ILE A 144 46.75 42.24 -31.99
N LYS A 145 46.25 42.32 -30.75
CA LYS A 145 45.60 41.20 -30.04
C LYS A 145 44.08 41.21 -30.25
N ILE A 146 43.63 40.63 -31.36
CA ILE A 146 42.20 40.43 -31.68
C ILE A 146 41.86 38.93 -31.60
N ASP A 147 40.64 38.60 -31.15
CA ASP A 147 40.10 37.22 -31.11
C ASP A 147 40.91 36.19 -30.29
N ALA A 148 41.68 36.65 -29.30
CA ALA A 148 42.42 35.83 -28.34
C ALA A 148 43.13 34.63 -29.02
N LYS A 149 42.95 33.40 -28.50
CA LYS A 149 43.56 32.17 -29.02
C LYS A 149 43.35 31.96 -30.52
N ALA A 150 42.12 32.12 -31.03
CA ALA A 150 41.82 31.91 -32.45
C ALA A 150 42.60 32.89 -33.33
N GLY A 151 42.66 34.17 -32.95
CA GLY A 151 43.44 35.16 -33.66
C GLY A 151 44.96 34.91 -33.59
N ASN A 152 45.45 34.39 -32.46
CA ASN A 152 46.86 34.06 -32.29
C ASN A 152 47.28 32.89 -33.19
N ILE A 153 46.48 31.83 -33.23
CA ILE A 153 46.64 30.71 -34.17
C ILE A 153 46.58 31.22 -35.61
N ASN A 154 45.58 32.03 -35.98
CA ASN A 154 45.45 32.57 -37.33
C ASN A 154 46.64 33.43 -37.78
N ASN A 155 47.33 34.09 -36.85
CA ASN A 155 48.57 34.81 -37.14
C ASN A 155 49.71 33.83 -37.48
N ALA A 156 49.93 32.83 -36.63
CA ALA A 156 50.96 31.81 -36.83
C ALA A 156 50.74 30.97 -38.08
N LEU A 157 49.47 30.68 -38.41
CA LEU A 157 49.04 29.98 -39.62
C LEU A 157 49.54 30.64 -40.93
N ARG A 158 49.99 31.89 -40.93
CA ARG A 158 50.58 32.55 -42.12
C ARG A 158 52.03 32.13 -42.40
N PHE A 159 52.71 31.57 -41.39
CA PHE A 159 54.10 31.12 -41.46
C PHE A 159 54.21 29.60 -41.63
N CYS A 160 53.16 28.88 -41.23
CA CYS A 160 52.96 27.45 -41.41
C CYS A 160 52.89 27.03 -42.90
N LYS A 161 53.49 25.89 -43.24
CA LYS A 161 53.52 25.33 -44.61
C LYS A 161 53.04 23.87 -44.70
N GLY A 162 52.78 23.23 -43.57
CA GLY A 162 52.30 21.86 -43.48
C GLY A 162 50.92 21.68 -44.10
N GLU A 163 50.69 20.52 -44.70
CA GLU A 163 49.37 20.08 -45.18
C GLU A 163 48.38 19.91 -44.03
N LEU A 164 48.89 19.53 -42.85
CA LEU A 164 48.15 19.36 -41.61
C LEU A 164 48.66 20.30 -40.53
N CYS A 165 47.74 20.70 -39.65
CA CYS A 165 47.98 21.65 -38.58
C CYS A 165 47.40 21.10 -37.27
N VAL A 166 48.25 20.85 -36.28
CA VAL A 166 47.83 20.40 -34.94
C VAL A 166 47.71 21.60 -34.03
N VAL A 167 46.56 21.74 -33.38
CA VAL A 167 46.38 22.72 -32.30
C VAL A 167 46.45 21.97 -30.97
N LEU A 168 47.51 22.22 -30.20
CA LEU A 168 47.71 21.71 -28.84
C LEU A 168 47.56 22.86 -27.84
N ASP A 169 46.87 22.59 -26.74
CA ASP A 169 46.85 23.54 -25.62
C ASP A 169 48.19 23.48 -24.87
N PRO A 170 48.64 24.60 -24.29
CA PRO A 170 49.91 24.66 -23.55
C PRO A 170 49.98 23.74 -22.34
N ASP A 171 48.84 23.31 -21.80
CA ASP A 171 48.76 22.42 -20.64
C ASP A 171 48.59 20.94 -20.99
N HIS A 172 48.60 20.59 -22.28
CA HIS A 172 48.46 19.21 -22.77
C HIS A 172 49.78 18.67 -23.28
N VAL A 173 50.36 17.73 -22.54
CA VAL A 173 51.65 17.12 -22.88
C VAL A 173 51.41 15.93 -23.80
N PRO A 174 51.92 15.92 -25.06
CA PRO A 174 51.74 14.81 -26.00
C PRO A 174 52.70 13.64 -25.72
N ASN A 175 52.27 12.44 -26.10
CA ASN A 175 53.13 11.26 -26.20
C ASN A 175 53.90 11.26 -27.53
N PRO A 176 55.09 10.61 -27.58
CA PRO A 176 55.88 10.53 -28.81
C PRO A 176 55.12 9.97 -30.03
N ASP A 177 54.16 9.07 -29.81
CA ASP A 177 53.37 8.42 -30.86
C ASP A 177 52.11 9.21 -31.28
N PHE A 178 51.94 10.47 -30.86
CA PHE A 178 50.72 11.26 -31.11
C PHE A 178 50.25 11.24 -32.57
N LEU A 179 51.15 11.54 -33.51
CA LEU A 179 50.81 11.66 -34.93
C LEU A 179 50.59 10.30 -35.61
N ASP A 180 51.19 9.23 -35.10
CA ASP A 180 51.07 7.87 -35.62
C ASP A 180 49.61 7.37 -35.60
N HIS A 181 48.79 7.89 -34.68
CA HIS A 181 47.36 7.54 -34.57
C HIS A 181 46.44 8.48 -35.38
N VAL A 182 46.96 9.55 -35.97
CA VAL A 182 46.14 10.68 -36.45
C VAL A 182 46.28 10.93 -37.95
N VAL A 183 47.51 11.03 -38.47
CA VAL A 183 47.76 11.60 -39.81
C VAL A 183 47.13 10.77 -40.94
N ASP A 184 47.08 9.46 -40.80
CA ASP A 184 46.55 8.56 -41.84
C ASP A 184 45.03 8.68 -42.03
N HIS A 185 44.30 9.27 -41.09
CA HIS A 185 42.87 9.58 -41.27
C HIS A 185 42.62 10.64 -42.34
N PHE A 186 43.63 11.42 -42.72
CA PHE A 186 43.54 12.39 -43.82
C PHE A 186 43.71 11.77 -45.21
N ASN A 187 43.89 10.45 -45.32
CA ASN A 187 43.83 9.76 -46.61
C ASN A 187 42.44 9.91 -47.27
N ASP A 188 41.36 10.14 -46.50
CA ASP A 188 40.10 10.67 -47.06
C ASP A 188 40.22 12.19 -47.24
N GLU A 189 40.24 12.63 -48.50
CA GLU A 189 40.34 14.04 -48.89
C GLU A 189 39.23 14.91 -48.30
N ASN A 190 38.08 14.34 -47.94
CA ASN A 190 36.96 15.06 -47.35
C ASN A 190 37.10 15.28 -45.84
N VAL A 191 38.10 14.68 -45.18
CA VAL A 191 38.34 14.89 -43.74
C VAL A 191 38.97 16.25 -43.53
N GLY A 192 38.23 17.13 -42.85
CA GLY A 192 38.67 18.47 -42.48
C GLY A 192 39.44 18.48 -41.16
N TYR A 193 39.12 17.60 -40.23
CA TYR A 193 39.84 17.47 -38.96
C TYR A 193 39.66 16.11 -38.28
N VAL A 194 40.64 15.79 -37.42
CA VAL A 194 40.72 14.60 -36.60
C VAL A 194 40.93 15.04 -35.15
N GLN A 195 40.02 14.63 -34.27
CA GLN A 195 40.07 14.93 -32.84
C GLN A 195 40.44 13.68 -32.05
N VAL A 196 41.37 13.78 -31.09
CA VAL A 196 41.69 12.68 -30.16
C VAL A 196 41.06 12.88 -28.78
N VAL A 197 41.20 11.89 -27.88
CA VAL A 197 40.69 11.97 -26.50
C VAL A 197 41.42 13.05 -25.72
N GLN A 198 40.66 13.84 -24.96
CA GLN A 198 41.24 14.72 -23.95
C GLN A 198 41.24 14.02 -22.59
N ALA A 199 42.43 13.59 -22.15
CA ALA A 199 42.65 12.98 -20.84
C ALA A 199 43.35 13.95 -19.90
N TYR A 200 43.34 13.65 -18.60
CA TYR A 200 43.86 14.58 -17.58
C TYR A 200 44.73 13.88 -16.54
N LYS A 201 45.92 14.42 -16.27
CA LYS A 201 46.87 13.85 -15.27
C LYS A 201 46.58 14.26 -13.82
N ASN A 202 45.91 15.40 -13.61
CA ASN A 202 45.72 15.98 -12.28
C ASN A 202 44.37 15.65 -11.60
N HIS A 203 43.58 14.71 -12.10
CA HIS A 203 42.22 14.45 -11.60
C HIS A 203 42.12 14.02 -10.12
N ASP A 204 43.22 13.56 -9.49
CA ASP A 204 43.22 13.13 -8.08
C ASP A 204 43.70 14.22 -7.09
N ILE A 205 44.09 15.41 -7.57
CA ILE A 205 44.56 16.49 -6.70
C ILE A 205 43.45 17.06 -5.82
N SER A 206 42.22 17.16 -6.32
CA SER A 206 41.05 17.67 -5.57
C SER A 206 39.76 16.97 -5.99
N TRP A 207 38.69 17.12 -5.22
CA TRP A 207 37.37 16.64 -5.60
C TRP A 207 36.77 17.46 -6.74
N VAL A 208 37.15 18.74 -6.86
CA VAL A 208 36.77 19.57 -8.01
C VAL A 208 37.43 19.04 -9.28
N ALA A 209 38.75 18.82 -9.28
CA ALA A 209 39.47 18.23 -10.42
C ALA A 209 38.88 16.87 -10.80
N LYS A 210 38.63 16.01 -9.79
CA LYS A 210 37.99 14.71 -10.00
C LYS A 210 36.60 14.82 -10.61
N GLY A 211 35.79 15.75 -10.13
CA GLY A 211 34.44 15.98 -10.61
C GLY A 211 34.43 16.54 -12.04
N ALA A 212 35.31 17.50 -12.33
CA ALA A 212 35.48 18.09 -13.66
C ALA A 212 35.88 17.02 -14.67
N ALA A 213 36.90 16.20 -14.38
CA ALA A 213 37.28 15.08 -15.23
C ALA A 213 36.11 14.09 -15.42
N GLN A 214 35.43 13.71 -14.34
CA GLN A 214 34.29 12.79 -14.38
C GLN A 214 33.12 13.24 -15.27
N GLN A 215 32.89 14.54 -15.41
CA GLN A 215 31.85 15.05 -16.30
C GLN A 215 32.20 14.88 -17.78
N THR A 216 33.49 14.85 -18.11
CA THR A 216 33.97 14.73 -19.49
C THR A 216 34.01 13.29 -20.01
N TYR A 217 34.20 12.30 -19.12
CA TYR A 217 34.38 10.91 -19.52
C TYR A 217 33.24 10.36 -20.40
N GLN A 218 31.99 10.72 -20.11
CA GLN A 218 30.86 10.29 -20.93
C GLN A 218 30.84 10.96 -22.31
N PHE A 219 31.31 12.21 -22.37
CA PHE A 219 31.38 12.99 -23.60
C PHE A 219 32.50 12.46 -24.51
N TYR A 220 33.73 12.38 -24.01
CA TYR A 220 34.89 11.89 -24.78
C TYR A 220 34.82 10.39 -25.08
N GLY A 221 34.21 9.58 -24.21
CA GLY A 221 33.98 8.17 -24.53
C GLY A 221 32.75 7.95 -25.42
N PRO A 222 31.61 7.47 -24.88
CA PRO A 222 30.46 7.06 -25.69
C PRO A 222 29.89 8.10 -26.66
N MET A 223 29.83 9.38 -26.28
CA MET A 223 29.18 10.40 -27.12
C MET A 223 30.00 10.73 -28.36
N MET A 224 31.28 11.09 -28.23
CA MET A 224 32.14 11.46 -29.36
C MET A 224 32.33 10.30 -30.35
N MET A 225 32.39 9.06 -29.86
CA MET A 225 32.43 7.84 -30.68
C MET A 225 31.18 7.64 -31.52
N THR A 226 30.03 8.04 -30.99
CA THR A 226 28.80 8.02 -31.77
C THR A 226 28.72 9.19 -32.73
N MET A 227 29.15 10.38 -32.31
CA MET A 227 29.21 11.55 -33.19
C MET A 227 30.13 11.32 -34.39
N HIS A 228 31.19 10.54 -34.23
CA HIS A 228 32.01 10.04 -35.34
C HIS A 228 31.20 9.22 -36.35
N ALA A 229 30.38 8.28 -35.89
CA ALA A 229 29.60 7.36 -36.73
C ALA A 229 28.72 8.07 -37.78
N TYR A 230 28.29 9.29 -37.49
CA TYR A 230 27.43 10.06 -38.38
C TYR A 230 27.92 11.48 -38.69
N GLY A 231 29.20 11.77 -38.42
CA GLY A 231 29.89 12.96 -38.91
C GLY A 231 29.56 14.27 -38.19
N THR A 232 29.42 14.25 -36.86
CA THR A 232 29.27 15.46 -36.04
C THR A 232 30.26 15.54 -34.87
N ALA A 233 31.39 14.84 -34.95
CA ALA A 233 32.41 14.88 -33.90
C ALA A 233 32.91 16.32 -33.73
N GLN A 234 32.91 16.85 -32.51
CA GLN A 234 33.34 18.23 -32.25
C GLN A 234 34.86 18.33 -32.16
N ALA A 235 35.44 19.42 -32.65
CA ALA A 235 36.76 19.86 -32.22
C ALA A 235 36.64 20.51 -30.84
N ILE A 236 37.54 20.17 -29.92
CA ILE A 236 37.43 20.48 -28.48
C ILE A 236 38.60 21.38 -28.01
N GLY A 237 39.09 22.23 -28.90
CA GLY A 237 40.05 23.30 -28.58
C GLY A 237 41.48 22.86 -28.36
N ALA A 238 41.72 21.59 -28.04
CA ALA A 238 43.04 20.98 -27.91
C ALA A 238 43.08 19.59 -28.57
N ASN A 239 44.29 19.16 -28.92
CA ASN A 239 44.56 17.82 -29.45
C ASN A 239 43.73 17.54 -30.71
N CYS A 240 43.60 18.56 -31.56
CA CYS A 240 42.85 18.48 -32.79
C CYS A 240 43.77 18.81 -33.96
N THR A 241 43.83 17.90 -34.92
CA THR A 241 44.57 18.08 -36.16
C THR A 241 43.59 18.49 -37.25
N PHE A 242 43.93 19.54 -37.98
CA PHE A 242 43.13 20.10 -39.05
C PHE A 242 43.87 19.97 -40.37
N ARG A 243 43.12 19.74 -41.44
CA ARG A 243 43.63 19.92 -42.80
C ARG A 243 43.75 21.42 -43.09
N ARG A 244 44.91 21.86 -43.57
CA ARG A 244 45.20 23.27 -43.85
C ARG A 244 44.17 23.90 -44.80
N SER A 245 43.90 23.24 -45.93
CA SER A 245 42.92 23.70 -46.92
C SER A 245 41.49 23.77 -46.37
N ALA A 246 41.15 22.95 -45.38
CA ALA A 246 39.85 23.01 -44.73
C ALA A 246 39.72 24.28 -43.86
N LEU A 247 40.73 24.58 -43.03
CA LEU A 247 40.77 25.82 -42.25
C LEU A 247 40.74 27.05 -43.16
N ASP A 248 41.51 27.06 -44.25
CA ASP A 248 41.53 28.18 -45.20
C ASP A 248 40.16 28.43 -45.84
N SER A 249 39.39 27.36 -46.10
CA SER A 249 38.05 27.47 -46.71
C SER A 249 37.02 28.23 -45.86
N ILE A 250 37.30 28.42 -44.57
CA ILE A 250 36.47 29.18 -43.61
C ILE A 250 37.18 30.44 -43.07
N GLY A 251 38.36 30.77 -43.61
CA GLY A 251 39.13 31.95 -43.19
C GLY A 251 40.01 31.74 -41.96
N GLY A 252 40.35 30.48 -41.64
CA GLY A 252 41.15 30.09 -40.48
C GLY A 252 40.32 29.58 -39.30
N HIS A 253 40.91 29.59 -38.12
CA HIS A 253 40.25 29.26 -36.86
C HIS A 253 39.19 30.31 -36.52
N ALA A 254 37.95 29.89 -36.26
CA ALA A 254 36.83 30.81 -36.04
C ALA A 254 36.94 31.53 -34.69
N ALA A 255 36.52 32.81 -34.61
CA ALA A 255 36.56 33.59 -33.37
C ALA A 255 35.39 33.28 -32.40
N GLY A 256 35.60 33.47 -31.09
CA GLY A 256 34.55 33.37 -30.07
C GLY A 256 35.06 32.83 -28.73
N LEU A 257 34.15 32.67 -27.75
CA LEU A 257 34.45 32.02 -26.44
C LEU A 257 34.46 30.48 -26.50
N ALA A 258 33.88 29.93 -27.58
CA ALA A 258 33.84 28.52 -27.93
C ALA A 258 34.31 28.39 -29.40
N GLU A 259 35.49 28.94 -29.66
CA GLU A 259 36.12 29.07 -30.97
C GLU A 259 36.28 27.73 -31.71
N ASP A 260 36.50 26.67 -30.97
CA ASP A 260 36.69 25.29 -31.40
C ASP A 260 35.41 24.66 -31.96
N MET A 261 34.33 24.77 -31.20
CA MET A 261 32.99 24.38 -31.63
C MET A 261 32.55 25.25 -32.81
N HIS A 262 32.86 26.55 -32.78
CA HIS A 262 32.55 27.45 -33.89
C HIS A 262 33.27 27.04 -35.18
N THR A 263 34.55 26.66 -35.09
CA THR A 263 35.33 26.16 -36.22
C THR A 263 34.73 24.87 -36.76
N SER A 264 34.38 23.93 -35.89
CA SER A 264 33.68 22.68 -36.27
C SER A 264 32.38 22.96 -37.02
N MET A 265 31.55 23.88 -36.53
CA MET A 265 30.30 24.28 -37.16
C MET A 265 30.52 24.83 -38.57
N GLN A 266 31.51 25.70 -38.76
CA GLN A 266 31.79 26.28 -40.08
C GLN A 266 32.32 25.23 -41.06
N LEU A 267 33.22 24.34 -40.62
CA LEU A 267 33.75 23.25 -41.45
C LEU A 267 32.65 22.27 -41.87
N HIS A 268 31.78 21.85 -40.94
CA HIS A 268 30.63 21.00 -41.25
C HIS A 268 29.65 21.67 -42.21
N ALA A 269 29.40 22.98 -42.05
CA ALA A 269 28.54 23.74 -42.96
C ALA A 269 29.12 23.86 -44.39
N LYS A 270 30.45 23.72 -44.54
CA LYS A 270 31.15 23.65 -45.83
C LYS A 270 31.22 22.23 -46.41
N GLY A 271 30.76 21.22 -45.67
CA GLY A 271 30.72 19.82 -46.12
C GLY A 271 31.92 18.97 -45.70
N TRP A 272 32.88 19.52 -44.93
CA TRP A 272 34.01 18.75 -44.41
C TRP A 272 33.57 17.69 -43.40
N LYS A 273 34.23 16.53 -43.41
CA LYS A 273 34.03 15.44 -42.45
C LYS A 273 34.94 15.59 -41.24
N SER A 274 34.46 15.11 -40.10
CA SER A 274 35.20 15.04 -38.84
C SER A 274 35.44 13.59 -38.43
N VAL A 275 36.63 13.28 -37.94
CA VAL A 275 36.98 11.97 -37.36
C VAL A 275 37.28 12.13 -35.87
N TYR A 276 36.89 11.15 -35.05
CA TYR A 276 37.26 11.08 -33.64
C TYR A 276 38.04 9.80 -33.37
N VAL A 277 39.25 9.91 -32.85
CA VAL A 277 40.12 8.77 -32.56
C VAL A 277 40.20 8.57 -31.05
N PRO A 278 39.75 7.43 -30.51
CA PRO A 278 39.61 7.27 -29.07
C PRO A 278 40.91 6.80 -28.38
N VAL A 279 42.01 7.50 -28.64
CA VAL A 279 43.31 7.20 -28.02
C VAL A 279 43.71 8.33 -27.07
N VAL A 280 44.27 7.94 -25.91
CA VAL A 280 44.87 8.87 -24.96
C VAL A 280 46.33 9.06 -25.33
N VAL A 281 46.60 10.09 -26.13
CA VAL A 281 47.95 10.45 -26.62
C VAL A 281 48.42 11.80 -26.08
N THR A 282 47.61 12.44 -25.23
CA THR A 282 47.90 13.71 -24.55
C THR A 282 47.27 13.70 -23.17
N GLU A 283 47.97 14.20 -22.16
CA GLU A 283 47.41 14.40 -20.81
C GLU A 283 47.45 15.88 -20.39
N GLY A 284 46.27 16.45 -20.14
CA GLY A 284 46.07 17.85 -19.76
C GLY A 284 45.81 18.09 -18.28
N LEU A 285 45.43 19.34 -17.94
CA LEU A 285 45.06 19.76 -16.60
C LEU A 285 43.60 20.22 -16.51
N VAL A 286 42.81 19.62 -15.61
CA VAL A 286 41.48 20.13 -15.21
C VAL A 286 41.58 21.19 -14.10
N PRO A 287 40.57 22.07 -13.95
CA PRO A 287 40.54 23.03 -12.85
C PRO A 287 40.61 22.36 -11.47
N ALA A 288 41.56 22.81 -10.65
CA ALA A 288 41.78 22.28 -9.31
C ALA A 288 40.84 22.87 -8.24
N THR A 289 40.36 24.09 -8.45
CA THR A 289 39.56 24.89 -7.50
C THR A 289 38.17 25.17 -8.05
N LEU A 290 37.20 25.38 -7.14
CA LEU A 290 35.82 25.65 -7.53
C LEU A 290 35.67 26.96 -8.32
N SER A 291 36.46 27.98 -7.97
CA SER A 291 36.52 29.26 -8.69
C SER A 291 36.98 29.11 -10.14
N ALA A 292 38.10 28.40 -10.37
CA ALA A 292 38.60 28.14 -11.71
C ALA A 292 37.60 27.31 -12.53
N TYR A 293 36.98 26.29 -11.91
CA TYR A 293 35.95 25.49 -12.55
C TYR A 293 34.72 26.33 -12.95
N TYR A 294 34.18 27.18 -12.07
CA TYR A 294 33.05 28.04 -12.41
C TYR A 294 33.37 29.07 -13.50
N LYS A 295 34.57 29.66 -13.51
CA LYS A 295 35.02 30.54 -14.61
C LYS A 295 35.02 29.80 -15.94
N GLN A 296 35.54 28.56 -15.97
CA GLN A 296 35.54 27.71 -17.17
C GLN A 296 34.11 27.35 -17.62
N GLN A 297 33.25 26.91 -16.70
CA GLN A 297 31.87 26.55 -17.01
C GLN A 297 31.04 27.76 -17.48
N LEU A 298 31.29 28.95 -16.93
CA LEU A 298 30.67 30.19 -17.41
C LEU A 298 31.09 30.52 -18.84
N LYS A 299 32.40 30.39 -19.15
CA LYS A 299 32.95 30.59 -20.50
C LYS A 299 32.24 29.66 -21.49
N TRP A 300 32.21 28.37 -21.20
CA TRP A 300 31.60 27.37 -22.07
C TRP A 300 30.08 27.58 -22.22
N SER A 301 29.35 27.75 -21.12
CA SER A 301 27.91 28.01 -21.17
C SER A 301 27.58 29.24 -22.03
N ARG A 302 28.25 30.38 -21.76
CA ARG A 302 28.07 31.62 -22.51
C ARG A 302 28.42 31.46 -23.98
N GLY A 303 29.52 30.79 -24.30
CA GLY A 303 29.99 30.56 -25.66
C GLY A 303 29.04 29.69 -26.46
N VAL A 304 28.60 28.56 -25.91
CA VAL A 304 27.67 27.65 -26.58
C VAL A 304 26.30 28.29 -26.82
N PHE A 305 25.79 29.06 -25.85
CA PHE A 305 24.56 29.84 -26.06
C PHE A 305 24.74 30.97 -27.08
N GLU A 306 25.89 31.64 -27.14
CA GLU A 306 26.18 32.63 -28.19
C GLU A 306 26.10 31.99 -29.58
N LEU A 307 26.75 30.84 -29.77
CA LEU A 307 26.76 30.13 -31.05
C LEU A 307 25.35 29.69 -31.46
N LEU A 308 24.51 29.29 -30.51
CA LEU A 308 23.10 28.95 -30.78
C LEU A 308 22.34 30.13 -31.39
N VAL A 309 22.50 31.34 -30.84
CA VAL A 309 21.74 32.53 -31.25
C VAL A 309 22.44 33.36 -32.33
N THR A 310 23.62 32.94 -32.79
CA THR A 310 24.39 33.62 -33.84
C THR A 310 24.74 32.66 -34.98
N SER A 311 25.80 31.87 -34.84
CA SER A 311 26.34 31.01 -35.88
C SER A 311 25.38 29.91 -36.30
N TYR A 312 24.68 29.26 -35.37
CA TYR A 312 23.74 28.19 -35.69
C TYR A 312 22.59 28.67 -36.58
N ILE A 313 22.01 29.84 -36.28
CA ILE A 313 20.94 30.44 -37.10
C ILE A 313 21.45 30.73 -38.51
N LYS A 314 22.64 31.33 -38.62
CA LYS A 314 23.25 31.67 -39.93
C LYS A 314 23.59 30.43 -40.76
N LEU A 315 24.08 29.36 -40.12
CA LEU A 315 24.54 28.14 -40.77
C LEU A 315 23.43 27.08 -40.91
N PHE A 316 22.23 27.30 -40.35
CA PHE A 316 21.18 26.29 -40.23
C PHE A 316 20.84 25.61 -41.56
N THR A 317 20.73 26.36 -42.65
CA THR A 317 20.37 25.83 -43.97
C THR A 317 21.49 25.02 -44.64
N LYS A 318 22.73 25.15 -44.16
CA LYS A 318 23.92 24.45 -44.67
C LYS A 318 24.17 23.12 -43.98
N PHE A 319 23.57 22.90 -42.82
CA PHE A 319 23.69 21.66 -42.06
C PHE A 319 22.78 20.54 -42.60
N ASN A 320 23.28 19.30 -42.53
CA ASN A 320 22.43 18.13 -42.66
C ASN A 320 21.52 17.99 -41.42
N TRP A 321 20.50 17.12 -41.49
CA TRP A 321 19.51 17.02 -40.40
C TRP A 321 20.11 16.56 -39.06
N ARG A 322 21.17 15.72 -39.07
CA ARG A 322 21.85 15.27 -37.85
C ARG A 322 22.68 16.38 -37.22
N GLN A 323 23.37 17.17 -38.03
CA GLN A 323 24.10 18.37 -37.61
C GLN A 323 23.14 19.42 -37.03
N LYS A 324 21.98 19.66 -37.68
CA LYS A 324 20.92 20.53 -37.14
C LYS A 324 20.49 20.07 -35.75
N LEU A 325 20.16 18.79 -35.61
CA LEU A 325 19.75 18.21 -34.33
C LEU A 325 20.87 18.33 -33.27
N HIS A 326 22.10 17.99 -33.62
CA HIS A 326 23.23 18.01 -32.70
C HIS A 326 23.53 19.43 -32.20
N TYR A 327 23.78 20.37 -33.10
CA TYR A 327 24.11 21.75 -32.74
C TYR A 327 22.95 22.49 -32.07
N GLY A 328 21.70 22.18 -32.45
CA GLY A 328 20.52 22.74 -31.81
C GLY A 328 20.27 22.23 -30.38
N LEU A 329 20.67 20.98 -30.06
CA LEU A 329 20.44 20.36 -28.75
C LEU A 329 21.61 20.47 -27.77
N LEU A 330 22.84 20.74 -28.22
CA LEU A 330 23.99 20.93 -27.33
C LEU A 330 23.73 21.94 -26.18
N PRO A 331 23.09 23.10 -26.41
CA PRO A 331 22.80 24.07 -25.35
C PRO A 331 21.85 23.54 -24.26
N LEU A 332 21.08 22.46 -24.52
CA LEU A 332 20.25 21.82 -23.51
C LEU A 332 21.07 21.31 -22.32
N PHE A 333 22.35 20.98 -22.51
CA PHE A 333 23.22 20.62 -21.39
C PHE A 333 23.28 21.75 -20.35
N TYR A 334 23.46 22.99 -20.79
CA TYR A 334 23.54 24.16 -19.91
C TYR A 334 22.17 24.62 -19.40
N LEU A 335 21.08 24.39 -20.16
CA LEU A 335 19.72 24.65 -19.66
C LEU A 335 19.34 23.77 -18.46
N SER A 336 20.10 22.71 -18.15
CA SER A 336 19.89 21.93 -16.93
C SER A 336 20.01 22.76 -15.65
N GLY A 337 20.67 23.92 -15.68
CA GLY A 337 20.71 24.84 -14.54
C GLY A 337 19.32 25.27 -14.06
N PHE A 338 18.39 25.56 -14.99
CA PHE A 338 17.00 25.88 -14.65
C PHE A 338 16.25 24.67 -14.08
N VAL A 339 16.53 23.47 -14.59
CA VAL A 339 15.88 22.24 -14.10
C VAL A 339 16.34 21.89 -12.70
N PHE A 340 17.63 22.05 -12.38
CA PHE A 340 18.12 21.88 -11.02
C PHE A 340 17.49 22.91 -10.07
N LEU A 341 17.38 24.18 -10.48
CA LEU A 341 16.68 25.20 -9.70
C LEU A 341 15.22 24.80 -9.44
N ILE A 342 14.48 24.37 -10.46
CA ILE A 342 13.10 23.88 -10.32
C ILE A 342 13.03 22.73 -9.30
N ASN A 343 13.92 21.74 -9.43
CA ASN A 343 13.98 20.60 -8.51
C ASN A 343 14.33 21.01 -7.07
N PHE A 344 15.07 22.12 -6.88
CA PHE A 344 15.33 22.65 -5.53
C PHE A 344 14.12 23.40 -4.95
N ILE A 345 13.48 24.27 -5.74
CA ILE A 345 12.39 25.12 -5.25
C ILE A 345 11.08 24.36 -5.07
N VAL A 346 10.80 23.31 -5.86
CA VAL A 346 9.53 22.56 -5.75
C VAL A 346 9.35 21.95 -4.35
N PRO A 347 10.32 21.20 -3.77
CA PRO A 347 10.23 20.73 -2.40
C PRO A 347 10.16 21.86 -1.37
N ILE A 348 10.93 22.95 -1.56
CA ILE A 348 10.94 24.10 -0.63
C ILE A 348 9.56 24.75 -0.57
N ILE A 349 9.00 25.13 -1.72
CA ILE A 349 7.67 25.74 -1.80
C ILE A 349 6.63 24.75 -1.30
N SER A 350 6.70 23.47 -1.71
CA SER A 350 5.77 22.44 -1.26
C SER A 350 5.70 22.34 0.28
N LEU A 351 6.86 22.35 0.94
CA LEU A 351 6.97 22.31 2.41
C LEU A 351 6.47 23.59 3.08
N THR A 352 6.71 24.77 2.50
CA THR A 352 6.32 26.05 3.10
C THR A 352 4.82 26.33 2.98
N ILE A 353 4.19 26.03 1.85
CA ILE A 353 2.75 26.25 1.66
C ILE A 353 1.88 25.03 2.00
N GLY A 354 2.49 23.86 2.25
CA GLY A 354 1.78 22.60 2.53
C GLY A 354 0.96 22.11 1.34
N ALA A 355 1.42 22.39 0.12
CA ALA A 355 0.80 21.98 -1.13
C ALA A 355 1.74 21.06 -1.91
N TYR A 356 1.20 20.13 -2.68
CA TYR A 356 1.97 19.08 -3.31
C TYR A 356 1.75 19.08 -4.82
N PRO A 357 2.80 18.85 -5.63
CA PRO A 357 2.69 18.89 -7.08
C PRO A 357 1.89 17.71 -7.64
N LEU A 358 1.91 16.53 -6.99
CA LEU A 358 1.33 15.28 -7.49
C LEU A 358 0.35 14.66 -6.49
N LYS A 359 -0.78 14.15 -6.99
CA LYS A 359 -1.81 13.37 -6.29
C LYS A 359 -1.77 11.91 -6.74
N VAL A 360 -0.72 11.19 -6.34
CA VAL A 360 -0.50 9.80 -6.75
C VAL A 360 -0.15 8.98 -5.51
N ASP A 361 -0.71 7.77 -5.43
CA ASP A 361 -0.29 6.77 -4.44
C ASP A 361 1.24 6.59 -4.52
N PHE A 362 1.91 6.72 -3.37
CA PHE A 362 3.36 6.68 -3.31
C PHE A 362 3.91 5.33 -3.84
N SER A 363 3.23 4.22 -3.51
CA SER A 363 3.67 2.91 -3.98
C SER A 363 3.52 2.79 -5.50
N ALA A 364 2.42 3.29 -6.06
CA ALA A 364 2.24 3.38 -7.50
C ALA A 364 3.31 4.26 -8.17
N PHE A 365 3.62 5.45 -7.63
CA PHE A 365 4.65 6.32 -8.20
C PHE A 365 6.03 5.65 -8.24
N ALA A 366 6.43 4.97 -7.16
CA ALA A 366 7.69 4.24 -7.09
C ALA A 366 7.74 3.08 -8.11
N LEU A 367 6.66 2.30 -8.21
CA LEU A 367 6.56 1.18 -9.16
C LEU A 367 6.57 1.63 -10.62
N VAL A 368 5.93 2.75 -10.95
CA VAL A 368 5.94 3.31 -12.32
C VAL A 368 7.32 3.89 -12.67
N SER A 369 8.03 4.47 -11.70
CA SER A 369 9.34 5.10 -11.92
C SER A 369 10.50 4.10 -11.99
N LEU A 370 10.36 2.93 -11.35
CA LEU A 370 11.43 1.94 -11.21
C LEU A 370 12.02 1.45 -12.55
N PRO A 371 11.23 1.08 -13.58
CA PRO A 371 11.78 0.66 -14.87
C PRO A 371 12.56 1.77 -15.59
N PHE A 372 12.08 3.01 -15.51
CA PHE A 372 12.75 4.16 -16.12
C PHE A 372 14.11 4.44 -15.46
N VAL A 373 14.16 4.56 -14.13
CA VAL A 373 15.40 4.83 -13.39
C VAL A 373 16.42 3.70 -13.60
N THR A 374 15.95 2.44 -13.54
CA THR A 374 16.80 1.27 -13.81
C THR A 374 17.36 1.29 -15.23
N SER A 375 16.54 1.62 -16.23
CA SER A 375 16.99 1.71 -17.63
C SER A 375 18.06 2.77 -17.84
N VAL A 376 17.90 3.97 -17.27
CA VAL A 376 18.90 5.05 -17.36
C VAL A 376 20.25 4.59 -16.80
N ILE A 377 20.24 4.01 -15.58
CA ILE A 377 21.47 3.55 -14.91
C ILE A 377 22.09 2.37 -15.68
N ALA A 378 21.28 1.37 -16.04
CA ALA A 378 21.75 0.15 -16.68
C ALA A 378 22.34 0.42 -18.07
N ILE A 379 21.67 1.22 -18.91
CA ILE A 379 22.17 1.60 -20.24
C ILE A 379 23.48 2.39 -20.10
N ARG A 380 23.48 3.40 -19.21
CA ARG A 380 24.68 4.22 -18.97
C ARG A 380 25.86 3.35 -18.56
N HIS A 381 25.67 2.36 -17.70
CA HIS A 381 26.74 1.44 -17.31
C HIS A 381 27.14 0.46 -18.41
N TYR A 382 26.19 -0.03 -19.18
CA TYR A 382 26.44 -1.00 -20.25
C TYR A 382 27.36 -0.41 -21.33
N VAL A 383 27.17 0.87 -21.70
CA VAL A 383 27.98 1.53 -22.75
C VAL A 383 29.43 1.79 -22.36
N GLN A 384 29.75 1.90 -21.07
CA GLN A 384 31.12 2.16 -20.58
C GLN A 384 32.09 0.99 -20.82
N ARG A 385 31.63 -0.13 -21.38
CA ARG A 385 32.44 -1.35 -21.58
C ARG A 385 33.38 -1.28 -22.76
N TRP A 386 33.10 -0.41 -23.72
CA TRP A 386 33.74 -0.46 -25.04
C TRP A 386 34.74 0.66 -25.24
N VAL A 387 34.33 1.90 -24.91
CA VAL A 387 34.99 3.13 -25.37
C VAL A 387 35.43 4.05 -24.22
N MET A 388 35.70 3.47 -23.04
CA MET A 388 36.21 4.18 -21.87
C MET A 388 37.31 3.36 -21.21
N GLU A 389 38.36 4.02 -20.73
CA GLU A 389 39.42 3.36 -19.97
C GLU A 389 38.90 2.79 -18.64
N GLU A 390 39.53 1.73 -18.12
CA GLU A 390 39.03 1.04 -16.90
C GLU A 390 39.02 1.91 -15.64
N ASN A 391 39.95 2.85 -15.52
CA ASN A 391 40.05 3.84 -14.44
C ASN A 391 38.93 4.90 -14.51
N GLU A 392 38.43 5.19 -15.71
CA GLU A 392 37.36 6.17 -15.96
C GLU A 392 35.96 5.58 -15.83
N GLN A 393 35.79 4.25 -15.82
CA GLN A 393 34.49 3.59 -15.70
C GLN A 393 33.85 3.74 -14.30
N GLY A 394 32.52 3.94 -14.23
CA GLY A 394 31.77 3.98 -12.97
C GLY A 394 30.55 4.92 -12.96
N PHE A 395 30.02 5.20 -11.76
CA PHE A 395 28.83 6.04 -11.54
C PHE A 395 29.11 7.56 -11.60
N HIS A 396 30.38 7.97 -11.55
CA HIS A 396 30.79 9.39 -11.65
C HIS A 396 30.08 10.34 -10.65
N ILE A 397 29.82 9.87 -9.42
CA ILE A 397 29.01 10.58 -8.41
C ILE A 397 29.56 11.99 -8.13
N ILE A 398 30.89 12.16 -8.04
CA ILE A 398 31.51 13.46 -7.75
C ILE A 398 31.26 14.43 -8.91
N GLY A 399 31.39 13.98 -10.16
CA GLY A 399 31.07 14.78 -11.33
C GLY A 399 29.59 15.16 -11.39
N GLY A 400 28.69 14.23 -11.04
CA GLY A 400 27.25 14.51 -10.94
C GLY A 400 26.92 15.55 -9.87
N PHE A 401 27.51 15.46 -8.68
CA PHE A 401 27.30 16.43 -7.61
C PHE A 401 27.85 17.80 -8.00
N LEU A 402 29.05 17.84 -8.61
CA LEU A 402 29.64 19.07 -9.11
C LEU A 402 28.75 19.73 -10.18
N LEU A 403 28.12 18.94 -11.06
CA LEU A 403 27.21 19.45 -12.08
C LEU A 403 25.97 20.11 -11.45
N ILE A 404 25.40 19.47 -10.43
CA ILE A 404 24.21 19.94 -9.73
C ILE A 404 24.47 21.27 -9.02
N VAL A 405 25.60 21.42 -8.34
CA VAL A 405 25.95 22.67 -7.59
C VAL A 405 26.37 23.83 -8.50
N THR A 406 26.57 23.58 -9.80
CA THR A 406 26.94 24.56 -10.83
C THR A 406 25.72 25.21 -11.49
N TRP A 407 24.50 24.82 -11.09
CA TRP A 407 23.24 25.26 -11.69
C TRP A 407 23.15 26.77 -11.94
N TRP A 408 23.58 27.59 -10.98
CA TRP A 408 23.47 29.04 -11.05
C TRP A 408 24.44 29.65 -12.08
N VAL A 409 25.61 29.05 -12.27
CA VAL A 409 26.60 29.48 -13.26
C VAL A 409 26.03 29.33 -14.67
N PHE A 410 25.32 28.22 -14.92
CA PHE A 410 24.67 28.01 -16.21
C PHE A 410 23.55 28.99 -16.47
N ILE A 411 22.74 29.33 -15.45
CA ILE A 411 21.72 30.37 -15.55
C ILE A 411 22.36 31.73 -15.84
N VAL A 412 23.47 32.08 -15.18
CA VAL A 412 24.21 33.31 -15.45
C VAL A 412 24.72 33.34 -16.90
N GLY A 413 25.29 32.24 -17.40
CA GLY A 413 25.72 32.13 -18.80
C GLY A 413 24.58 32.33 -19.81
N PHE A 414 23.40 31.78 -19.51
CA PHE A 414 22.19 32.00 -20.30
C PHE A 414 21.74 33.47 -20.25
N ILE A 415 21.61 34.07 -19.07
CA ILE A 415 21.23 35.47 -18.89
C ILE A 415 22.22 36.40 -19.62
N TYR A 416 23.52 36.16 -19.46
CA TYR A 416 24.58 36.93 -20.14
C TYR A 416 24.48 36.84 -21.66
N THR A 417 23.98 35.72 -22.20
CA THR A 417 23.68 35.61 -23.63
C THR A 417 22.51 36.48 -24.03
N ILE A 418 21.40 36.43 -23.27
CA ILE A 418 20.21 37.25 -23.55
C ILE A 418 20.53 38.74 -23.54
N ILE A 419 21.24 39.22 -22.50
CA ILE A 419 21.60 40.63 -22.37
C ILE A 419 22.84 41.01 -23.19
N ARG A 420 23.40 40.08 -23.99
CA ARG A 420 24.61 40.25 -24.81
C ARG A 420 25.81 40.78 -24.03
N LYS A 421 25.96 40.40 -22.75
CA LYS A 421 27.13 40.77 -21.93
C LYS A 421 28.37 40.10 -22.49
N LYS A 422 29.40 40.91 -22.76
CA LYS A 422 30.73 40.43 -23.17
C LYS A 422 31.44 39.86 -21.95
N VAL A 423 31.92 38.62 -22.08
CA VAL A 423 32.78 37.97 -21.08
C VAL A 423 34.19 37.95 -21.67
N PRO A 424 35.21 38.53 -20.99
CA PRO A 424 36.57 38.51 -21.49
C PRO A 424 37.13 37.07 -21.52
N TYR A 425 37.97 36.78 -22.50
CA TYR A 425 38.73 35.54 -22.53
C TYR A 425 39.88 35.66 -21.53
N ILE A 426 39.78 34.96 -20.40
CA ILE A 426 40.82 34.90 -19.38
C ILE A 426 41.28 33.44 -19.30
N PRO A 427 42.60 33.15 -19.41
CA PRO A 427 43.13 31.82 -19.21
C PRO A 427 42.66 31.22 -17.89
N THR A 428 42.36 29.92 -17.89
CA THR A 428 41.86 29.28 -16.68
C THR A 428 43.00 29.20 -15.67
N PRO A 429 42.85 29.76 -14.45
CA PRO A 429 43.92 29.74 -13.46
C PRO A 429 44.39 28.31 -13.19
N LYS A 430 45.70 28.09 -13.26
CA LYS A 430 46.33 26.78 -13.00
C LYS A 430 46.84 26.66 -11.56
N ASP A 431 46.93 27.78 -10.84
CA ASP A 431 47.36 27.84 -9.44
C ASP A 431 46.22 27.58 -8.44
N ILE A 432 46.61 27.12 -7.24
CA ILE A 432 45.69 26.76 -6.14
C ILE A 432 45.44 27.97 -5.20
N ALA A 433 46.07 29.12 -5.44
CA ALA A 433 46.12 30.25 -4.51
C ALA A 433 44.76 30.95 -4.22
N ASP A 434 43.79 30.85 -5.14
CA ASP A 434 42.55 31.66 -5.16
C ASP A 434 41.39 31.09 -4.30
N GLU A 435 41.71 30.27 -3.30
CA GLU A 435 40.77 29.29 -2.70
C GLU A 435 39.85 29.84 -1.58
N LYS A 436 40.16 31.00 -0.98
CA LYS A 436 39.48 31.46 0.25
C LYS A 436 38.12 32.15 0.04
N ASN A 437 37.64 32.28 -1.20
CA ASN A 437 36.47 33.10 -1.48
C ASN A 437 35.15 32.37 -1.19
N LEU A 438 34.68 32.43 0.06
CA LEU A 438 33.38 31.86 0.48
C LEU A 438 32.19 32.49 -0.25
N LEU A 439 32.32 33.72 -0.77
CA LEU A 439 31.23 34.42 -1.46
C LEU A 439 30.75 33.66 -2.71
N ILE A 440 31.61 32.84 -3.32
CA ILE A 440 31.25 32.04 -4.50
C ILE A 440 30.18 30.98 -4.19
N ASN A 441 30.00 30.62 -2.92
CA ASN A 441 29.00 29.66 -2.49
C ASN A 441 27.65 30.30 -2.13
N ILE A 442 27.50 31.62 -2.17
CA ILE A 442 26.26 32.32 -1.73
C ILE A 442 25.00 31.68 -2.35
N PRO A 443 24.90 31.44 -3.67
CA PRO A 443 23.69 30.84 -4.25
C PRO A 443 23.36 29.45 -3.66
N ASN A 444 24.38 28.63 -3.43
CA ASN A 444 24.21 27.29 -2.86
C ASN A 444 23.89 27.34 -1.35
N ILE A 445 24.51 28.26 -0.61
CA ILE A 445 24.20 28.50 0.81
C ILE A 445 22.76 29.01 0.97
N SER A 446 22.27 29.88 0.09
CA SER A 446 20.89 30.33 0.11
C SER A 446 19.90 29.17 -0.06
N ILE A 447 20.14 28.25 -0.99
CA ILE A 447 19.30 27.05 -1.17
C ILE A 447 19.38 26.13 0.06
N PHE A 448 20.54 26.00 0.69
CA PHE A 448 20.69 25.26 1.94
C PHE A 448 19.83 25.84 3.06
N ILE A 449 19.94 27.16 3.31
CA ILE A 449 19.18 27.83 4.38
C ILE A 449 17.68 27.71 4.13
N LEU A 450 17.23 27.97 2.90
CA LEU A 450 15.81 27.87 2.53
C LEU A 450 15.29 26.44 2.68
N SER A 451 16.06 25.43 2.27
CA SER A 451 15.69 24.02 2.42
C SER A 451 15.62 23.59 3.88
N ALA A 452 16.63 23.92 4.69
CA ALA A 452 16.67 23.58 6.11
C ALA A 452 15.55 24.28 6.89
N ALA A 453 15.30 25.56 6.61
CA ALA A 453 14.20 26.31 7.21
C ALA A 453 12.83 25.73 6.82
N ALA A 454 12.63 25.37 5.55
CA ALA A 454 11.38 24.76 5.08
C ALA A 454 11.13 23.39 5.73
N ILE A 455 12.16 22.54 5.88
CA ILE A 455 12.06 21.26 6.58
C ILE A 455 11.65 21.48 8.05
N ALA A 456 12.38 22.34 8.76
CA ALA A 456 12.11 22.60 10.18
C ALA A 456 10.71 23.18 10.39
N PHE A 457 10.32 24.17 9.58
CA PHE A 457 9.01 24.79 9.62
C PHE A 457 7.88 23.79 9.34
N SER A 458 7.99 23.02 8.26
CA SER A 458 6.93 22.10 7.81
C SER A 458 6.72 20.94 8.78
N LEU A 459 7.80 20.27 9.21
CA LEU A 459 7.70 19.13 10.14
C LEU A 459 7.26 19.56 11.54
N TYR A 460 7.56 20.80 11.95
CA TYR A 460 7.05 21.37 13.19
C TYR A 460 5.55 21.68 13.12
N THR A 461 5.07 22.23 11.99
CA THR A 461 3.70 22.72 11.82
C THR A 461 2.69 21.65 11.45
N ASP A 462 3.06 20.70 10.58
CA ASP A 462 2.22 19.60 10.11
C ASP A 462 3.06 18.36 9.78
N LEU A 463 3.14 17.44 10.73
CA LEU A 463 3.83 16.16 10.54
C LEU A 463 2.89 15.20 9.80
N ASN A 464 3.08 15.08 8.49
CA ASN A 464 2.42 14.08 7.68
C ASN A 464 3.41 13.36 6.75
N PRO A 465 3.09 12.15 6.26
CA PRO A 465 3.98 11.37 5.42
C PRO A 465 4.43 12.06 4.13
N TYR A 466 3.58 12.92 3.54
CA TYR A 466 3.93 13.68 2.34
C TYR A 466 4.94 14.78 2.64
N ASN A 467 4.78 15.51 3.75
CA ASN A 467 5.77 16.46 4.23
C ASN A 467 7.10 15.77 4.56
N LEU A 468 7.09 14.54 5.08
CA LEU A 468 8.32 13.75 5.29
C LEU A 468 9.03 13.43 3.97
N ILE A 469 8.29 13.08 2.90
CA ILE A 469 8.88 12.83 1.57
C ILE A 469 9.49 14.11 1.01
N MET A 470 8.75 15.22 1.03
CA MET A 470 9.26 16.51 0.55
C MET A 470 10.43 17.00 1.41
N ALA A 471 10.42 16.74 2.72
CA ALA A 471 11.54 17.01 3.60
C ALA A 471 12.77 16.15 3.24
N GLY A 472 12.57 14.89 2.86
CA GLY A 472 13.62 14.03 2.32
C GLY A 472 14.22 14.60 1.02
N MET A 473 13.40 15.08 0.09
CA MET A 473 13.86 15.74 -1.13
C MET A 473 14.63 17.04 -0.83
N ALA A 474 14.10 17.88 0.06
CA ALA A 474 14.79 19.09 0.51
C ALA A 474 16.09 18.77 1.27
N ALA A 475 16.17 17.66 2.00
CA ALA A 475 17.39 17.20 2.66
C ALA A 475 18.46 16.78 1.64
N ILE A 476 18.06 16.17 0.53
CA ILE A 476 18.96 15.90 -0.61
C ILE A 476 19.52 17.23 -1.16
N ASN A 477 18.71 18.28 -1.27
CA ASN A 477 19.20 19.62 -1.62
C ASN A 477 20.27 20.08 -0.63
N CYS A 478 20.01 19.97 0.68
CA CYS A 478 20.98 20.32 1.71
C CYS A 478 22.30 19.55 1.53
N CYS A 479 22.25 18.24 1.21
CA CYS A 479 23.44 17.44 0.94
C CYS A 479 24.27 17.98 -0.24
N PHE A 480 23.63 18.35 -1.35
CA PHE A 480 24.33 18.95 -2.49
C PHE A 480 24.97 20.30 -2.12
N MET A 481 24.26 21.14 -1.37
CA MET A 481 24.78 22.46 -1.01
C MET A 481 25.92 22.38 0.01
N VAL A 482 25.84 21.47 0.99
CA VAL A 482 26.96 21.17 1.91
C VAL A 482 28.15 20.65 1.13
N PHE A 483 27.94 19.78 0.14
CA PHE A 483 29.02 19.31 -0.73
C PHE A 483 29.71 20.48 -1.47
N SER A 484 28.97 21.47 -1.99
CA SER A 484 29.55 22.68 -2.61
C SER A 484 30.50 23.42 -1.65
N VAL A 485 30.04 23.66 -0.41
CA VAL A 485 30.85 24.36 0.59
C VAL A 485 32.09 23.54 0.94
N MET A 486 31.94 22.22 1.14
CA MET A 486 33.04 21.32 1.46
C MET A 486 34.12 21.28 0.38
N ILE A 487 33.74 21.19 -0.90
CA ILE A 487 34.73 21.14 -2.00
C ILE A 487 35.40 22.49 -2.23
N SER A 488 34.75 23.60 -1.88
CA SER A 488 35.35 24.93 -1.96
C SER A 488 36.41 25.20 -0.89
N GLN A 489 36.42 24.43 0.21
CA GLN A 489 37.33 24.58 1.36
C GLN A 489 38.29 23.40 1.52
N GLN A 490 38.46 22.59 0.46
CA GLN A 490 39.08 21.28 0.58
C GLN A 490 40.57 21.33 0.93
N PHE A 491 41.36 22.24 0.36
CA PHE A 491 42.79 22.27 0.64
C PHE A 491 43.07 22.87 2.03
N ALA A 492 42.29 23.86 2.48
CA ALA A 492 42.33 24.33 3.87
C ALA A 492 42.15 23.19 4.89
N PHE A 493 41.21 22.28 4.63
CA PHE A 493 40.99 21.09 5.47
C PHE A 493 42.15 20.08 5.38
N ARG A 494 42.80 19.93 4.21
CA ARG A 494 43.96 19.03 4.05
C ARG A 494 45.18 19.53 4.81
N THR A 495 45.44 20.83 4.80
CA THR A 495 46.52 21.45 5.57
C THR A 495 46.29 21.29 7.08
N TYR A 496 45.05 21.45 7.56
CA TYR A 496 44.67 21.16 8.95
C TYR A 496 44.81 19.67 9.33
N LYS A 497 44.54 18.77 8.38
CA LYS A 497 44.67 17.31 8.60
C LYS A 497 46.12 16.86 8.74
N GLN A 498 47.05 17.49 8.02
CA GLN A 498 48.47 17.15 8.06
C GLN A 498 49.17 17.60 9.35
N THR A 499 48.61 18.57 10.09
CA THR A 499 49.17 19.09 11.35
C THR A 499 48.77 18.30 12.61
N LYS A 500 47.90 17.27 12.52
CA LYS A 500 47.46 16.45 13.67
C LYS A 500 47.77 14.94 13.46
N PRO A 501 48.72 14.34 14.20
CA PRO A 501 49.23 12.98 13.95
C PRO A 501 48.17 11.86 14.09
N ILE A 502 47.19 12.03 15.00
CA ILE A 502 46.08 11.07 15.19
C ILE A 502 45.23 10.94 13.92
N ILE A 503 44.95 12.07 13.25
CA ILE A 503 44.12 12.09 12.05
C ILE A 503 44.87 11.47 10.87
N THR A 504 46.19 11.62 10.81
CA THR A 504 47.07 10.99 9.82
C THR A 504 47.09 9.46 9.96
N ALA A 505 47.12 8.94 11.19
CA ALA A 505 47.07 7.49 11.45
C ALA A 505 45.71 6.87 11.02
N ILE A 506 44.59 7.53 11.35
CA ILE A 506 43.25 7.12 10.91
C ILE A 506 43.15 7.19 9.38
N ALA A 507 43.69 8.24 8.75
CA ALA A 507 43.68 8.39 7.30
C ALA A 507 44.42 7.26 6.58
N LYS A 508 45.51 6.73 7.17
CA LYS A 508 46.27 5.59 6.63
C LYS A 508 45.44 4.30 6.67
N ARG A 509 44.72 4.04 7.78
CA ARG A 509 43.77 2.91 7.90
C ARG A 509 42.60 3.04 6.92
N VAL A 510 42.03 4.24 6.78
CA VAL A 510 40.97 4.52 5.80
C VAL A 510 41.47 4.34 4.37
N LYS A 511 42.72 4.70 4.06
CA LYS A 511 43.33 4.48 2.73
C LYS A 511 43.42 2.99 2.39
N ALA A 512 43.81 2.14 3.34
CA ALA A 512 43.85 0.68 3.15
C ALA A 512 42.44 0.09 2.92
N LEU A 513 41.46 0.47 3.74
CA LEU A 513 40.05 0.10 3.54
C LEU A 513 39.50 0.58 2.19
N LYS A 514 39.88 1.79 1.75
CA LYS A 514 39.48 2.36 0.47
C LYS A 514 40.01 1.56 -0.72
N VAL A 515 41.23 1.02 -0.63
CA VAL A 515 41.80 0.15 -1.68
C VAL A 515 41.03 -1.16 -1.76
N SER A 516 40.77 -1.82 -0.62
CA SER A 516 39.96 -3.05 -0.58
C SER A 516 38.54 -2.82 -1.11
N PHE A 517 37.91 -1.70 -0.72
CA PHE A 517 36.60 -1.28 -1.24
C PHE A 517 36.65 -1.00 -2.74
N TRP A 518 37.75 -0.43 -3.26
CA TRP A 518 37.91 -0.14 -4.69
C TRP A 518 37.94 -1.44 -5.53
N PHE A 519 38.65 -2.47 -5.08
CA PHE A 519 38.65 -3.78 -5.73
C PHE A 519 37.27 -4.47 -5.68
N PHE A 520 36.61 -4.44 -4.52
CA PHE A 520 35.23 -4.95 -4.38
C PHE A 520 34.27 -4.22 -5.32
N ARG A 521 34.31 -2.88 -5.31
CA ARG A 521 33.50 -2.02 -6.17
C ARG A 521 33.76 -2.30 -7.65
N ARG A 522 35.01 -2.50 -8.06
CA ARG A 522 35.37 -2.84 -9.45
C ARG A 522 34.75 -4.17 -9.87
N ARG A 523 34.81 -5.20 -9.03
CA ARG A 523 34.15 -6.50 -9.28
C ARG A 523 32.63 -6.34 -9.36
N LEU A 524 32.03 -5.61 -8.42
CA LEU A 524 30.60 -5.32 -8.39
C LEU A 524 30.12 -4.60 -9.66
N TYR A 525 30.82 -3.55 -10.09
CA TYR A 525 30.45 -2.79 -11.30
C TYR A 525 30.73 -3.56 -12.59
N SER A 526 31.76 -4.41 -12.63
CA SER A 526 31.98 -5.30 -13.76
C SER A 526 30.82 -6.31 -13.90
N GLY A 527 30.40 -6.92 -12.78
CA GLY A 527 29.24 -7.82 -12.72
C GLY A 527 27.92 -7.12 -13.03
N ALA A 528 27.65 -5.95 -12.44
CA ALA A 528 26.44 -5.19 -12.72
C ALA A 528 26.30 -4.84 -14.20
N ARG A 529 27.42 -4.56 -14.90
CA ARG A 529 27.43 -4.33 -16.35
C ARG A 529 27.15 -5.59 -17.17
N SER A 530 27.54 -6.79 -16.72
CA SER A 530 27.25 -8.03 -17.46
C SER A 530 25.79 -8.43 -17.39
N VAL A 531 25.12 -8.10 -16.28
CA VAL A 531 23.71 -8.41 -16.06
C VAL A 531 22.78 -7.20 -16.16
N ALA A 532 23.23 -6.09 -16.74
CA ALA A 532 22.46 -4.83 -16.86
C ALA A 532 21.09 -5.05 -17.51
N PHE A 533 21.03 -5.87 -18.55
CA PHE A 533 19.77 -6.23 -19.22
C PHE A 533 18.82 -7.01 -18.31
N MET A 534 19.34 -7.92 -17.48
CA MET A 534 18.55 -8.68 -16.51
C MET A 534 17.93 -7.75 -15.46
N PHE A 535 18.65 -6.74 -14.98
CA PHE A 535 18.09 -5.75 -14.05
C PHE A 535 16.93 -4.96 -14.67
N VAL A 536 17.05 -4.56 -15.94
CA VAL A 536 15.97 -3.87 -16.66
C VAL A 536 14.74 -4.79 -16.79
N ILE A 537 14.93 -6.05 -17.17
CA ILE A 537 13.83 -7.03 -17.24
C ILE A 537 13.21 -7.24 -15.87
N LEU A 538 14.01 -7.47 -14.82
CA LEU A 538 13.50 -7.67 -13.47
C LEU A 538 12.73 -6.47 -12.96
N ALA A 539 13.16 -5.24 -13.25
CA ALA A 539 12.43 -4.03 -12.89
C ALA A 539 11.08 -3.94 -13.60
N VAL A 540 11.03 -4.21 -14.91
CA VAL A 540 9.78 -4.25 -15.67
C VAL A 540 8.86 -5.37 -15.17
N CYS A 541 9.40 -6.58 -14.99
CA CYS A 541 8.65 -7.72 -14.47
C CYS A 541 8.15 -7.47 -13.05
N ALA A 542 8.94 -6.84 -12.17
CA ALA A 542 8.51 -6.48 -10.82
C ALA A 542 7.38 -5.45 -10.86
N SER A 543 7.50 -4.38 -11.65
CA SER A 543 6.42 -3.42 -11.82
C SER A 543 5.16 -4.06 -12.40
N LEU A 544 5.28 -4.87 -13.46
CA LEU A 544 4.14 -5.58 -14.07
C LEU A 544 3.53 -6.63 -13.13
N PHE A 545 4.36 -7.35 -12.39
CA PHE A 545 3.94 -8.34 -11.40
C PHE A 545 3.18 -7.64 -10.29
N GLU A 546 3.71 -6.58 -9.70
CA GLU A 546 3.03 -5.78 -8.68
C GLU A 546 1.73 -5.18 -9.21
N PHE A 547 1.70 -4.61 -10.42
CA PHE A 547 0.45 -4.12 -11.01
C PHE A 547 -0.60 -5.23 -11.21
N LYS A 548 -0.16 -6.43 -11.61
CA LYS A 548 -1.06 -7.59 -11.79
C LYS A 548 -1.45 -8.26 -10.46
N TYR A 549 -0.56 -8.24 -9.47
CA TYR A 549 -0.71 -8.90 -8.18
C TYR A 549 -1.48 -8.04 -7.20
N LYS A 550 -1.27 -6.71 -7.19
CA LYS A 550 -2.14 -5.75 -6.47
C LYS A 550 -3.58 -5.80 -7.00
N SER A 551 -3.79 -6.28 -8.22
CA SER A 551 -5.11 -6.59 -8.79
C SER A 551 -5.65 -8.01 -8.44
N ARG A 552 -4.82 -8.92 -7.91
CA ARG A 552 -5.17 -10.34 -7.68
C ARG A 552 -5.14 -10.77 -6.22
N ASP A 553 -4.30 -10.13 -5.41
CA ASP A 553 -4.08 -10.39 -4.00
C ASP A 553 -4.56 -9.17 -3.19
N SER A 554 -5.80 -8.75 -3.46
CA SER A 554 -6.66 -8.34 -2.37
C SER A 554 -6.64 -9.53 -1.42
N ASN A 555 -5.94 -9.39 -0.29
CA ASN A 555 -5.77 -10.44 0.70
C ASN A 555 -7.17 -10.75 1.23
N LYS A 556 -7.94 -11.57 0.49
CA LYS A 556 -9.30 -11.95 0.83
C LYS A 556 -9.18 -12.40 2.25
N GLU A 557 -9.81 -11.67 3.18
CA GLU A 557 -10.01 -12.17 4.52
C GLU A 557 -10.51 -13.59 4.33
N ARG A 558 -9.63 -14.56 4.57
CA ARG A 558 -9.97 -15.95 4.31
C ARG A 558 -11.15 -16.17 5.23
N PRO A 559 -12.33 -16.58 4.73
CA PRO A 559 -13.45 -16.88 5.60
C PRO A 559 -12.91 -17.76 6.71
N ILE A 560 -12.94 -17.25 7.94
CA ILE A 560 -12.56 -18.04 9.09
C ILE A 560 -13.59 -19.16 9.11
N LYS A 561 -13.19 -20.34 8.64
CA LYS A 561 -14.09 -21.50 8.56
C LYS A 561 -14.52 -21.81 9.98
N ARG A 562 -15.83 -21.93 10.19
CA ARG A 562 -16.40 -22.36 11.47
C ARG A 562 -15.70 -23.63 11.93
N GLU A 563 -15.22 -23.64 13.17
CA GLU A 563 -14.51 -24.80 13.72
C GLU A 563 -15.52 -25.96 13.85
N ARG A 564 -15.32 -27.03 13.07
CA ARG A 564 -16.20 -28.20 13.10
C ARG A 564 -15.72 -29.14 14.20
N VAL A 565 -16.57 -29.37 15.19
CA VAL A 565 -16.28 -30.27 16.31
C VAL A 565 -17.33 -31.36 16.35
N PHE A 566 -16.87 -32.61 16.52
CA PHE A 566 -17.75 -33.76 16.65
C PHE A 566 -17.96 -34.10 18.14
N LEU A 567 -19.21 -33.97 18.61
CA LEU A 567 -19.60 -34.24 19.98
C LEU A 567 -20.07 -35.70 20.14
N SER A 568 -19.37 -36.47 20.96
CA SER A 568 -19.84 -37.77 21.42
C SER A 568 -20.66 -37.60 22.69
N GLY A 569 -21.76 -38.32 22.82
CA GLY A 569 -22.59 -38.33 24.02
C GLY A 569 -23.08 -39.71 24.37
N ILE A 570 -23.59 -39.86 25.59
CA ILE A 570 -24.18 -41.11 26.08
C ILE A 570 -25.34 -40.85 27.04
N PHE A 571 -26.35 -41.71 26.95
CA PHE A 571 -27.37 -41.92 27.95
C PHE A 571 -27.19 -43.33 28.52
N TYR A 572 -26.75 -43.47 29.78
CA TYR A 572 -26.49 -44.79 30.40
C TYR A 572 -26.98 -44.84 31.87
N PRO A 573 -28.29 -45.02 32.09
CA PRO A 573 -28.85 -45.09 33.43
C PRO A 573 -28.49 -46.39 34.16
N ALA A 574 -28.39 -46.34 35.49
CA ALA A 574 -28.18 -47.54 36.34
C ALA A 574 -29.49 -48.21 36.77
N ALA A 575 -30.61 -47.49 36.72
CA ALA A 575 -31.94 -47.97 37.07
C ALA A 575 -33.00 -47.20 36.28
N GLN A 576 -34.26 -47.63 36.36
CA GLN A 576 -35.40 -46.92 35.80
C GLN A 576 -35.55 -45.55 36.47
N GLY A 577 -35.24 -44.47 35.76
CA GLY A 577 -35.26 -43.11 36.35
C GLY A 577 -34.70 -41.98 35.49
N GLY A 578 -34.34 -42.21 34.23
CA GLY A 578 -33.97 -41.12 33.31
C GLY A 578 -32.61 -40.46 33.56
N ILE A 579 -31.84 -40.86 34.57
CA ILE A 579 -30.56 -40.24 34.96
C ILE A 579 -29.39 -41.16 34.62
N THR A 580 -28.41 -40.66 33.86
CA THR A 580 -27.18 -41.40 33.54
C THR A 580 -26.30 -41.59 34.78
N SER A 581 -25.77 -42.81 34.97
CA SER A 581 -24.79 -43.13 36.02
C SER A 581 -23.38 -42.76 35.55
N ILE A 582 -22.77 -41.77 36.21
CA ILE A 582 -21.41 -41.33 35.90
C ILE A 582 -20.38 -42.43 36.12
N ASN A 583 -20.59 -43.28 37.13
CA ASN A 583 -19.72 -44.44 37.38
C ASN A 583 -19.76 -45.40 36.17
N ASN A 584 -20.95 -45.73 35.66
CA ASN A 584 -21.08 -46.61 34.49
C ASN A 584 -20.38 -46.02 33.26
N VAL A 585 -20.52 -44.71 33.05
CA VAL A 585 -19.86 -43.99 31.95
C VAL A 585 -18.34 -44.01 32.11
N GLN A 586 -17.81 -43.70 33.30
CA GLN A 586 -16.37 -43.67 33.56
C GLN A 586 -15.72 -45.04 33.38
N THR A 587 -16.37 -46.11 33.86
CA THR A 587 -15.93 -47.48 33.65
C THR A 587 -15.87 -47.81 32.16
N LEU A 588 -16.92 -47.47 31.40
CA LEU A 588 -16.98 -47.71 29.96
C LEU A 588 -15.93 -46.93 29.17
N GLN A 589 -15.76 -45.63 29.48
CA GLN A 589 -14.75 -44.75 28.87
C GLN A 589 -13.34 -45.31 29.07
N THR A 590 -13.02 -45.73 30.31
CA THR A 590 -11.71 -46.26 30.66
C THR A 590 -11.45 -47.59 29.95
N ALA A 591 -12.42 -48.51 29.99
CA ALA A 591 -12.29 -49.83 29.38
C ALA A 591 -12.12 -49.78 27.86
N GLN A 592 -12.78 -48.83 27.17
CA GLN A 592 -12.79 -48.75 25.71
C GLN A 592 -11.87 -47.66 25.14
N HIS A 593 -11.20 -46.89 25.99
CA HIS A 593 -10.39 -45.73 25.62
C HIS A 593 -11.17 -44.72 24.74
N VAL A 594 -12.38 -44.37 25.16
CA VAL A 594 -13.26 -43.38 24.52
C VAL A 594 -13.66 -42.30 25.53
N HIS A 595 -14.07 -41.13 25.03
CA HIS A 595 -14.61 -40.05 25.86
C HIS A 595 -16.00 -39.66 25.37
N PHE A 596 -16.96 -39.47 26.28
CA PHE A 596 -18.27 -38.93 25.97
C PHE A 596 -18.33 -37.48 26.44
N GLY A 597 -18.29 -36.53 25.49
CA GLY A 597 -18.36 -35.10 25.80
C GLY A 597 -19.73 -34.63 26.27
N LEU A 598 -20.81 -35.37 25.98
CA LEU A 598 -22.17 -35.08 26.44
C LEU A 598 -22.72 -36.21 27.31
N ILE A 599 -23.28 -35.86 28.47
CA ILE A 599 -23.98 -36.81 29.33
C ILE A 599 -25.47 -36.47 29.34
N SER A 600 -26.28 -37.34 28.75
CA SER A 600 -27.72 -37.10 28.64
C SER A 600 -28.48 -37.49 29.91
N ALA A 601 -29.52 -36.74 30.23
CA ALA A 601 -30.46 -37.03 31.31
C ALA A 601 -31.87 -36.56 30.94
N TYR A 602 -32.89 -37.26 31.44
CA TYR A 602 -34.30 -36.94 31.28
C TYR A 602 -34.81 -36.42 32.63
N ILE A 603 -35.24 -35.17 32.65
CA ILE A 603 -35.69 -34.48 33.86
C ILE A 603 -37.13 -34.01 33.63
N PRO A 604 -38.11 -34.58 34.37
CA PRO A 604 -39.50 -34.18 34.25
C PRO A 604 -39.78 -32.86 34.97
N TRP A 605 -40.82 -32.16 34.55
CA TRP A 605 -41.37 -31.02 35.30
C TRP A 605 -42.11 -31.49 36.55
N GLY A 606 -42.14 -30.67 37.60
CA GLY A 606 -42.91 -30.95 38.82
C GLY A 606 -42.40 -30.21 40.05
N ASP A 607 -43.08 -30.40 41.18
CA ASP A 607 -42.78 -29.70 42.44
C ASP A 607 -41.70 -30.38 43.30
N SER A 608 -41.36 -31.65 43.02
CA SER A 608 -40.37 -32.40 43.79
C SER A 608 -38.93 -31.97 43.46
N SER A 609 -38.00 -32.19 44.39
CA SER A 609 -36.57 -31.92 44.17
C SER A 609 -35.96 -32.74 43.03
N SER A 610 -36.52 -33.92 42.72
CA SER A 610 -36.11 -34.74 41.58
C SER A 610 -36.46 -34.15 40.20
N CYS A 611 -37.34 -33.14 40.15
CA CYS A 611 -37.69 -32.41 38.92
C CYS A 611 -36.69 -31.28 38.59
N PHE A 612 -35.57 -31.23 39.32
CA PHE A 612 -34.43 -30.34 39.09
C PHE A 612 -33.14 -31.18 39.02
N PRO A 613 -32.19 -30.86 38.14
CA PRO A 613 -30.91 -31.56 38.11
C PRO A 613 -30.15 -31.32 39.41
N SER A 614 -29.75 -32.37 40.13
CA SER A 614 -29.05 -32.19 41.40
C SER A 614 -27.66 -31.57 41.19
N LYS A 615 -27.21 -30.75 42.15
CA LYS A 615 -25.88 -30.13 42.07
C LYS A 615 -24.77 -31.19 41.95
N THR A 616 -24.86 -32.25 42.76
CA THR A 616 -23.91 -33.37 42.72
C THR A 616 -23.82 -34.01 41.34
N MET A 617 -24.96 -34.24 40.68
CA MET A 617 -24.99 -34.80 39.33
C MET A 617 -24.27 -33.90 38.33
N LEU A 618 -24.58 -32.60 38.34
CA LEU A 618 -23.96 -31.63 37.43
C LEU A 618 -22.46 -31.52 37.68
N ASP A 619 -22.04 -31.39 38.94
CA ASP A 619 -20.63 -31.31 39.33
C ASP A 619 -19.84 -32.56 38.90
N SER A 620 -20.42 -33.76 39.04
CA SER A 620 -19.80 -35.02 38.58
C SER A 620 -19.67 -35.09 37.05
N ILE A 621 -20.65 -34.59 36.30
CA ILE A 621 -20.58 -34.51 34.82
C ILE A 621 -19.45 -33.58 34.39
N TYR A 622 -19.36 -32.39 35.00
CA TYR A 622 -18.31 -31.43 34.67
C TYR A 622 -16.91 -31.89 35.09
N ALA A 623 -16.78 -32.57 36.23
CA ALA A 623 -15.51 -33.19 36.65
C ALA A 623 -15.05 -34.28 35.68
N ASN A 624 -15.97 -34.94 34.96
CA ASN A 624 -15.67 -35.84 33.86
C ASN A 624 -15.35 -35.10 32.55
N HIS A 625 -15.06 -33.79 32.54
CA HIS A 625 -14.83 -33.00 31.31
C HIS A 625 -15.94 -33.18 30.26
N SER A 626 -17.19 -33.26 30.73
CA SER A 626 -18.38 -33.47 29.93
C SER A 626 -19.41 -32.38 30.22
N VAL A 627 -20.37 -32.23 29.32
CA VAL A 627 -21.46 -31.25 29.44
C VAL A 627 -22.79 -31.99 29.58
N PRO A 628 -23.66 -31.61 30.54
CA PRO A 628 -24.97 -32.22 30.68
C PRO A 628 -25.88 -31.85 29.50
N MET A 629 -26.61 -32.84 28.96
CA MET A 629 -27.72 -32.65 28.04
C MET A 629 -29.03 -33.06 28.70
N ILE A 630 -29.79 -32.07 29.13
CA ILE A 630 -31.05 -32.24 29.85
C ILE A 630 -32.20 -32.28 28.85
N THR A 631 -32.83 -33.43 28.71
CA THR A 631 -34.14 -33.57 28.09
C THR A 631 -35.19 -33.14 29.10
N TRP A 632 -35.81 -31.99 28.87
CA TRP A 632 -36.69 -31.32 29.83
C TRP A 632 -38.14 -31.54 29.46
N GLU A 633 -38.80 -32.42 30.20
CA GLU A 633 -40.09 -33.02 29.83
C GLU A 633 -41.26 -32.33 30.53
N PRO A 634 -42.16 -31.65 29.81
CA PRO A 634 -43.21 -30.82 30.40
C PRO A 634 -44.43 -31.63 30.90
N TRP A 635 -44.19 -32.52 31.86
CA TRP A 635 -45.23 -33.28 32.56
C TRP A 635 -46.01 -32.36 33.52
N GLN A 636 -47.31 -32.22 33.31
CA GLN A 636 -48.17 -31.38 34.16
C GLN A 636 -48.67 -32.14 35.40
N LYS A 637 -48.89 -33.45 35.29
CA LYS A 637 -49.40 -34.29 36.39
C LYS A 637 -48.53 -34.34 37.66
N LEU A 638 -47.28 -33.90 37.57
CA LEU A 638 -46.32 -33.89 38.67
C LEU A 638 -46.36 -32.59 39.48
N PHE A 639 -47.19 -31.62 39.09
CA PHE A 639 -47.51 -30.43 39.88
C PHE A 639 -48.75 -30.65 40.75
N LYS A 640 -48.72 -30.12 41.98
CA LYS A 640 -49.86 -30.14 42.89
C LYS A 640 -50.50 -28.74 42.92
N HIS A 641 -51.78 -28.63 42.55
CA HIS A 641 -52.56 -27.39 42.71
C HIS A 641 -53.74 -27.65 43.65
N GLY A 642 -53.69 -27.06 44.86
CA GLY A 642 -54.77 -27.21 45.85
C GLY A 642 -55.10 -28.66 46.25
N GLY A 643 -54.16 -29.60 46.08
CA GLY A 643 -54.36 -31.03 46.35
C GLY A 643 -54.85 -31.87 45.16
N ILE A 644 -55.13 -31.26 43.99
CA ILE A 644 -55.58 -31.96 42.78
C ILE A 644 -54.43 -32.02 41.76
N ALA A 645 -54.21 -33.19 41.16
CA ALA A 645 -53.23 -33.39 40.10
C ALA A 645 -53.69 -32.71 38.80
N VAL A 646 -52.81 -31.91 38.19
CA VAL A 646 -53.10 -31.22 36.91
C VAL A 646 -53.13 -32.24 35.78
N LYS A 647 -54.14 -32.18 34.88
CA LYS A 647 -54.21 -33.08 33.73
C LYS A 647 -53.13 -32.75 32.69
N ASP A 648 -52.56 -33.78 32.07
CA ASP A 648 -51.57 -33.66 30.99
C ASP A 648 -52.21 -33.26 29.64
N THR A 649 -52.85 -32.07 29.58
CA THR A 649 -53.53 -31.53 28.38
C THR A 649 -53.21 -30.05 28.18
N LEU A 650 -53.09 -29.58 26.93
CA LEU A 650 -52.93 -28.18 26.53
C LEU A 650 -51.71 -27.45 27.12
N VAL A 651 -50.62 -28.15 27.41
CA VAL A 651 -49.44 -27.62 28.12
C VAL A 651 -48.87 -26.35 27.49
N PHE A 652 -48.79 -26.25 26.16
CA PHE A 652 -48.24 -25.06 25.50
C PHE A 652 -49.16 -23.84 25.66
N SER A 653 -50.48 -24.04 25.70
CA SER A 653 -51.41 -22.95 26.01
C SER A 653 -51.25 -22.48 27.47
N HIS A 654 -50.99 -23.39 28.40
CA HIS A 654 -50.76 -23.05 29.81
C HIS A 654 -49.43 -22.30 30.01
N ILE A 655 -48.37 -22.68 29.29
CA ILE A 655 -47.10 -21.94 29.25
C ILE A 655 -47.34 -20.50 28.77
N LEU A 656 -48.04 -20.31 27.66
CA LEU A 656 -48.32 -18.98 27.11
C LEU A 656 -49.18 -18.09 28.02
N LYS A 657 -49.98 -18.70 28.91
CA LYS A 657 -50.76 -18.01 29.95
C LYS A 657 -49.94 -17.71 31.22
N GLY A 658 -48.67 -18.09 31.27
CA GLY A 658 -47.77 -17.87 32.39
C GLY A 658 -47.98 -18.79 33.60
N GLN A 659 -48.74 -19.88 33.47
CA GLN A 659 -49.07 -20.75 34.60
C GLN A 659 -47.86 -21.46 35.21
N PHE A 660 -46.82 -21.70 34.41
CA PHE A 660 -45.59 -22.39 34.83
C PHE A 660 -44.39 -21.45 35.02
N ASP A 661 -44.61 -20.13 34.95
CA ASP A 661 -43.54 -19.11 35.00
C ASP A 661 -42.63 -19.26 36.21
N LYS A 662 -43.19 -19.45 37.40
CA LYS A 662 -42.41 -19.62 38.63
C LYS A 662 -41.49 -20.85 38.59
N TYR A 663 -41.95 -21.94 37.98
CA TYR A 663 -41.15 -23.17 37.83
C TYR A 663 -40.06 -22.96 36.79
N ILE A 664 -40.42 -22.43 35.61
CA ILE A 664 -39.50 -22.14 34.51
C ILE A 664 -38.38 -21.20 34.99
N ASP A 665 -38.72 -20.14 35.71
CA ASP A 665 -37.75 -19.17 36.23
C ASP A 665 -36.81 -19.80 37.26
N ARG A 666 -37.34 -20.60 38.19
CA ARG A 666 -36.53 -21.31 39.18
C ARG A 666 -35.57 -22.28 38.51
N PHE A 667 -36.02 -23.00 37.49
CA PHE A 667 -35.20 -23.93 36.73
C PHE A 667 -34.11 -23.20 35.93
N ALA A 668 -34.48 -22.10 35.27
CA ALA A 668 -33.54 -21.25 34.53
C ALA A 668 -32.45 -20.68 35.46
N LEU A 669 -32.82 -20.15 36.63
CA LEU A 669 -31.88 -19.65 37.63
C LEU A 669 -30.99 -20.76 38.21
N HIS A 670 -31.54 -21.97 38.39
CA HIS A 670 -30.78 -23.14 38.81
C HIS A 670 -29.70 -23.50 37.79
N LEU A 671 -30.01 -23.48 36.50
CA LEU A 671 -29.01 -23.67 35.44
C LEU A 671 -28.00 -22.51 35.37
N LYS A 672 -28.44 -21.26 35.54
CA LYS A 672 -27.55 -20.08 35.60
C LYS A 672 -26.50 -20.22 36.71
N ALA A 673 -26.88 -20.74 37.87
CA ALA A 673 -26.00 -20.91 39.02
C ALA A 673 -24.82 -21.86 38.76
N THR A 674 -24.93 -22.76 37.77
CA THR A 674 -23.82 -23.66 37.39
C THR A 674 -22.64 -22.92 36.77
N ARG A 675 -22.89 -21.77 36.11
CA ARG A 675 -21.90 -20.97 35.36
C ARG A 675 -21.12 -21.76 34.30
N GLN A 676 -21.61 -22.94 33.93
CA GLN A 676 -21.00 -23.84 32.96
C GLN A 676 -22.05 -24.21 31.90
N PRO A 677 -21.62 -24.55 30.68
CA PRO A 677 -22.55 -24.83 29.59
C PRO A 677 -23.45 -26.03 29.90
N VAL A 678 -24.71 -25.98 29.48
CA VAL A 678 -25.72 -27.05 29.60
C VAL A 678 -26.48 -27.13 28.28
N PHE A 679 -26.67 -28.32 27.72
CA PHE A 679 -27.60 -28.52 26.61
C PHE A 679 -29.01 -28.73 27.17
N LEU A 680 -30.00 -28.03 26.63
CA LEU A 680 -31.39 -28.13 27.05
C LEU A 680 -32.26 -28.54 25.85
N ARG A 681 -32.79 -29.76 25.91
CA ARG A 681 -33.70 -30.37 24.93
C ARG A 681 -35.13 -30.30 25.47
N PHE A 682 -35.75 -29.12 25.34
CA PHE A 682 -37.10 -28.87 25.85
C PHE A 682 -38.17 -29.56 24.99
N ALA A 683 -39.11 -30.26 25.62
CA ALA A 683 -40.28 -30.87 24.97
C ALA A 683 -39.89 -31.64 23.69
N HIS A 684 -38.97 -32.60 23.83
CA HIS A 684 -38.51 -33.41 22.70
C HIS A 684 -39.67 -34.11 22.02
N GLU A 685 -39.56 -34.28 20.70
CA GLU A 685 -40.53 -35.02 19.89
C GLU A 685 -41.97 -34.51 20.07
N ALA A 686 -42.17 -33.19 20.06
CA ALA A 686 -43.49 -32.58 20.25
C ALA A 686 -44.53 -32.94 19.15
N ASP A 687 -44.11 -33.60 18.08
CA ASP A 687 -44.95 -34.18 17.04
C ASP A 687 -45.17 -35.70 17.19
N ASN A 688 -44.63 -36.34 18.24
CA ASN A 688 -44.81 -37.75 18.54
C ASN A 688 -46.06 -37.99 19.43
N PRO A 689 -47.06 -38.74 18.95
CA PRO A 689 -48.32 -38.98 19.68
C PRO A 689 -48.16 -39.81 20.96
N PHE A 690 -46.98 -40.37 21.25
CA PHE A 690 -46.71 -41.05 22.52
C PHE A 690 -46.63 -40.08 23.71
N TYR A 691 -46.25 -38.83 23.48
CA TYR A 691 -46.13 -37.84 24.56
C TYR A 691 -47.38 -36.97 24.70
N PRO A 692 -47.77 -36.57 25.93
CA PRO A 692 -48.93 -35.70 26.14
C PRO A 692 -48.73 -34.26 25.66
N TRP A 693 -47.49 -33.79 25.51
CA TRP A 693 -47.20 -32.48 24.93
C TRP A 693 -47.31 -32.44 23.40
N SER A 694 -47.72 -33.55 22.77
CA SER A 694 -48.06 -33.60 21.34
C SER A 694 -49.53 -33.28 21.07
N GLN A 695 -49.99 -33.55 19.84
CA GLN A 695 -51.40 -33.48 19.46
C GLN A 695 -52.30 -34.36 20.36
N ARG A 696 -51.77 -35.43 20.96
CA ARG A 696 -52.51 -36.29 21.90
C ARG A 696 -53.07 -35.52 23.10
N GLY A 697 -52.35 -34.52 23.61
CA GLY A 697 -52.83 -33.64 24.67
C GLY A 697 -53.57 -32.39 24.18
N GLY A 698 -53.95 -32.33 22.90
CA GLY A 698 -54.65 -31.19 22.29
C GLY A 698 -53.75 -30.02 21.86
N ASN A 699 -52.43 -30.22 21.78
CA ASN A 699 -51.49 -29.15 21.42
C ASN A 699 -51.34 -29.00 19.90
N THR A 700 -51.15 -27.77 19.43
CA THR A 700 -50.92 -27.46 18.00
C THR A 700 -49.46 -27.08 17.70
N PRO A 701 -48.98 -27.23 16.45
CA PRO A 701 -47.64 -26.79 16.06
C PRO A 701 -47.40 -25.28 16.27
N ALA A 702 -48.42 -24.45 16.07
CA ALA A 702 -48.32 -23.01 16.29
C ALA A 702 -48.13 -22.67 17.78
N GLN A 703 -48.88 -23.35 18.67
CA GLN A 703 -48.71 -23.19 20.11
C GLN A 703 -47.35 -23.69 20.59
N PHE A 704 -46.83 -24.80 20.04
CA PHE A 704 -45.47 -25.25 20.34
C PHE A 704 -44.43 -24.17 20.01
N LYS A 705 -44.45 -23.61 18.79
CA LYS A 705 -43.50 -22.57 18.37
C LYS A 705 -43.58 -21.34 19.27
N ALA A 706 -44.79 -20.90 19.60
CA ALA A 706 -44.99 -19.77 20.50
C ALA A 706 -44.49 -20.07 21.91
N ALA A 707 -44.78 -21.25 22.46
CA ALA A 707 -44.32 -21.66 23.79
C ALA A 707 -42.80 -21.82 23.85
N TRP A 708 -42.17 -22.39 22.82
CA TRP A 708 -40.71 -22.47 22.71
C TRP A 708 -40.07 -21.10 22.80
N LYS A 709 -40.52 -20.15 21.96
CA LYS A 709 -40.04 -18.76 21.97
C LYS A 709 -40.28 -18.09 23.32
N TYR A 710 -41.44 -18.33 23.93
CA TYR A 710 -41.79 -17.78 25.23
C TYR A 710 -40.82 -18.26 26.31
N VAL A 711 -40.57 -19.58 26.42
CA VAL A 711 -39.63 -20.16 27.39
C VAL A 711 -38.21 -19.65 27.14
N HIS A 712 -37.74 -19.64 25.88
CA HIS A 712 -36.42 -19.10 25.53
C HIS A 712 -36.25 -17.65 25.95
N GLN A 713 -37.23 -16.79 25.63
CA GLN A 713 -37.22 -15.38 26.02
C GLN A 713 -37.23 -15.17 27.54
N ARG A 714 -37.81 -16.08 28.33
CA ARG A 714 -37.70 -16.03 29.80
C ARG A 714 -36.28 -16.31 30.28
N PHE A 715 -35.60 -17.30 29.70
CA PHE A 715 -34.19 -17.57 29.99
C PHE A 715 -33.31 -16.36 29.66
N ASP A 716 -33.55 -15.73 28.50
CA ASP A 716 -32.85 -14.50 28.10
C ASP A 716 -33.09 -13.35 29.11
N LYS A 717 -34.34 -13.13 29.53
CA LYS A 717 -34.70 -12.10 30.53
C LYS A 717 -34.03 -12.32 31.89
N LEU A 718 -33.80 -13.58 32.27
CA LEU A 718 -33.11 -13.94 33.52
C LEU A 718 -31.57 -13.96 33.36
N GLY A 719 -31.06 -13.70 32.17
CA GLY A 719 -29.63 -13.68 31.85
C GLY A 719 -28.98 -15.05 31.89
N VAL A 720 -29.68 -16.09 31.42
CA VAL A 720 -29.19 -17.47 31.39
C VAL A 720 -28.52 -17.77 30.03
N TYR A 721 -27.24 -17.41 29.92
CA TYR A 721 -26.48 -17.51 28.66
C TYR A 721 -25.67 -18.80 28.50
N ASN A 722 -25.68 -19.66 29.51
CA ASN A 722 -24.93 -20.91 29.55
C ASN A 722 -25.77 -22.10 29.07
N VAL A 723 -26.91 -21.86 28.41
CA VAL A 723 -27.79 -22.92 27.87
C VAL A 723 -27.67 -22.97 26.35
N ALA A 724 -27.46 -24.17 25.82
CA ALA A 724 -27.51 -24.48 24.40
C ALA A 724 -28.83 -25.18 24.07
N TRP A 725 -29.64 -24.57 23.20
CA TRP A 725 -30.99 -25.05 22.89
C TRP A 725 -31.00 -26.14 21.83
N VAL A 726 -31.53 -27.32 22.18
CA VAL A 726 -31.64 -28.48 21.29
C VAL A 726 -33.08 -28.71 20.89
N TRP A 727 -33.43 -28.41 19.64
CA TRP A 727 -34.77 -28.68 19.12
C TRP A 727 -34.83 -30.03 18.42
N ASN A 728 -35.69 -30.93 18.90
CA ASN A 728 -35.71 -32.34 18.47
C ASN A 728 -37.09 -32.75 17.91
N PRO A 729 -37.32 -32.69 16.59
CA PRO A 729 -38.51 -33.26 15.95
C PRO A 729 -38.49 -34.79 15.91
N TRP A 730 -39.66 -35.42 15.74
CA TRP A 730 -39.81 -36.88 15.59
C TRP A 730 -39.91 -37.35 14.14
N LYS A 731 -40.64 -36.61 13.27
CA LYS A 731 -40.83 -36.97 11.85
C LYS A 731 -40.36 -35.86 10.90
N PRO A 732 -39.70 -36.20 9.77
CA PRO A 732 -39.16 -35.22 8.82
C PRO A 732 -40.24 -34.33 8.18
N GLN A 733 -41.42 -34.88 7.88
CA GLN A 733 -42.53 -34.10 7.29
C GLN A 733 -43.11 -33.00 8.19
N ASN A 734 -42.85 -33.05 9.50
CA ASN A 734 -43.36 -32.08 10.47
C ASN A 734 -42.32 -31.01 10.87
N VAL A 735 -41.06 -31.17 10.44
CA VAL A 735 -39.94 -30.29 10.80
C VAL A 735 -40.27 -28.82 10.53
N GLU A 736 -40.68 -28.49 9.30
CA GLU A 736 -40.99 -27.10 8.93
C GLU A 736 -42.18 -26.51 9.71
N LYS A 737 -43.15 -27.35 10.09
CA LYS A 737 -44.35 -26.90 10.83
C LYS A 737 -44.02 -26.52 12.27
N TYR A 738 -43.10 -27.26 12.91
CA TYR A 738 -42.75 -27.12 14.32
C TYR A 738 -41.47 -26.31 14.57
N PHE A 739 -40.67 -25.98 13.55
CA PHE A 739 -39.40 -25.27 13.73
C PHE A 739 -39.60 -23.86 14.37
N PRO A 740 -38.98 -23.56 15.52
CA PRO A 740 -39.17 -22.28 16.21
C PRO A 740 -38.54 -21.07 15.49
N GLY A 741 -37.46 -21.27 14.73
CA GLY A 741 -36.71 -20.21 14.05
C GLY A 741 -35.22 -20.24 14.39
N ASP A 742 -34.39 -19.65 13.51
CA ASP A 742 -32.93 -19.73 13.60
C ASP A 742 -32.37 -19.07 14.88
N ASP A 743 -33.01 -18.02 15.40
CA ASP A 743 -32.57 -17.29 16.60
C ASP A 743 -32.86 -18.02 17.92
N TYR A 744 -33.62 -19.13 17.89
CA TYR A 744 -34.09 -19.84 19.09
C TYR A 744 -33.59 -21.29 19.18
N VAL A 745 -32.71 -21.71 18.28
CA VAL A 745 -32.22 -23.10 18.17
C VAL A 745 -30.72 -23.09 17.90
N ASP A 746 -29.93 -23.66 18.81
CA ASP A 746 -28.48 -23.84 18.64
C ASP A 746 -28.15 -25.17 17.95
N TRP A 747 -28.94 -26.21 18.21
CA TRP A 747 -28.73 -27.56 17.69
C TRP A 747 -30.06 -28.19 17.27
N ILE A 748 -30.05 -28.89 16.12
CA ILE A 748 -31.15 -29.76 15.71
C ILE A 748 -30.88 -31.17 16.23
N GLY A 749 -31.74 -31.67 17.10
CA GLY A 749 -31.73 -33.06 17.54
C GLY A 749 -32.51 -33.95 16.58
N VAL A 750 -32.00 -35.14 16.28
CA VAL A 750 -32.73 -36.16 15.51
C VAL A 750 -32.65 -37.49 16.25
N THR A 751 -33.75 -38.22 16.29
CA THR A 751 -33.81 -39.59 16.81
C THR A 751 -33.45 -40.56 15.69
N GLY A 752 -32.35 -41.28 15.86
CA GLY A 752 -31.77 -42.22 14.91
C GLY A 752 -31.65 -43.61 15.51
N LEU A 753 -32.79 -44.19 15.89
CA LEU A 753 -32.89 -45.51 16.50
C LEU A 753 -33.35 -46.56 15.47
N ASN A 754 -32.67 -47.71 15.44
CA ASN A 754 -33.09 -48.86 14.64
C ASN A 754 -33.71 -49.95 15.52
N PHE A 755 -35.03 -50.14 15.41
CA PHE A 755 -35.79 -51.11 16.19
C PHE A 755 -35.74 -52.54 15.62
N GLY A 756 -34.91 -52.82 14.60
CA GLY A 756 -34.74 -54.15 14.02
C GLY A 756 -36.06 -54.71 13.47
N SER A 757 -36.48 -55.88 13.98
CA SER A 757 -37.75 -56.54 13.62
C SER A 757 -38.99 -55.81 14.14
N HIS A 758 -38.86 -54.89 15.10
CA HIS A 758 -39.97 -54.07 15.61
C HIS A 758 -40.21 -52.79 14.78
N ASN A 759 -39.38 -52.54 13.77
CA ASN A 759 -39.64 -51.46 12.84
C ASN A 759 -40.95 -51.71 12.04
N PRO A 760 -41.62 -50.65 11.55
CA PRO A 760 -42.79 -50.80 10.68
C PRO A 760 -42.51 -51.73 9.49
N GLY A 761 -43.28 -52.81 9.39
CA GLY A 761 -43.16 -53.83 8.33
C GLY A 761 -42.07 -54.89 8.57
N GLY A 762 -41.49 -54.98 9.78
CA GLY A 762 -40.51 -56.01 10.16
C GLY A 762 -39.12 -55.86 9.53
N LYS A 763 -38.85 -54.74 8.87
CA LYS A 763 -37.60 -54.50 8.12
C LYS A 763 -36.57 -53.74 8.96
N SER A 764 -35.32 -54.20 8.96
CA SER A 764 -34.20 -53.44 9.53
C SER A 764 -33.79 -52.32 8.56
N TYR A 765 -33.57 -51.11 9.08
CA TYR A 765 -33.17 -49.93 8.28
C TYR A 765 -31.72 -49.52 8.60
N GLY A 766 -30.94 -49.22 7.56
CA GLY A 766 -29.62 -48.60 7.72
C GLY A 766 -29.74 -47.14 8.18
N PHE A 767 -28.71 -46.60 8.84
CA PHE A 767 -28.71 -45.21 9.30
C PHE A 767 -28.97 -44.20 8.15
N ALA A 768 -28.30 -44.36 7.01
CA ALA A 768 -28.54 -43.50 5.85
C ALA A 768 -30.00 -43.49 5.41
N GLN A 769 -30.73 -44.62 5.50
CA GLN A 769 -32.15 -44.69 5.15
C GLN A 769 -33.02 -43.91 6.16
N LEU A 770 -32.69 -44.01 7.45
CA LEU A 770 -33.39 -43.29 8.51
C LEU A 770 -33.15 -41.77 8.44
N TYR A 771 -31.93 -41.35 8.09
CA TYR A 771 -31.53 -39.94 8.14
C TYR A 771 -31.69 -39.17 6.82
N THR A 772 -31.63 -39.83 5.65
CA THR A 772 -31.77 -39.15 4.34
C THR A 772 -33.00 -38.25 4.21
N PRO A 773 -34.19 -38.61 4.73
CA PRO A 773 -35.35 -37.71 4.71
C PRO A 773 -35.10 -36.37 5.42
N TYR A 774 -34.33 -36.36 6.51
CA TYR A 774 -33.93 -35.14 7.21
C TYR A 774 -32.87 -34.36 6.43
N HIS A 775 -31.86 -35.04 5.88
CA HIS A 775 -30.81 -34.42 5.06
C HIS A 775 -31.34 -33.65 3.83
N ARG A 776 -32.48 -34.09 3.27
CA ARG A 776 -33.08 -33.45 2.08
C ARG A 776 -33.82 -32.14 2.38
N LEU A 777 -34.11 -31.83 3.64
CA LEU A 777 -34.86 -30.63 4.02
C LEU A 777 -34.01 -29.36 3.81
N ALA A 778 -34.66 -28.24 3.45
CA ALA A 778 -33.96 -26.96 3.33
C ALA A 778 -33.33 -26.50 4.65
N LEU A 779 -33.91 -26.92 5.78
CA LEU A 779 -33.45 -26.58 7.13
C LEU A 779 -32.07 -27.19 7.46
N THR A 780 -31.81 -28.45 7.07
CA THR A 780 -30.53 -29.15 7.32
C THR A 780 -29.40 -28.67 6.40
N ARG A 781 -29.74 -27.88 5.37
CA ARG A 781 -28.79 -27.13 4.53
C ARG A 781 -28.46 -25.74 5.10
N ARG A 782 -29.11 -25.31 6.20
CA ARG A 782 -28.76 -24.09 6.93
C ARG A 782 -27.54 -24.34 7.83
N ASN A 783 -26.92 -23.26 8.32
CA ASN A 783 -25.73 -23.33 9.19
C ASN A 783 -26.02 -23.71 10.65
N ILE A 784 -27.06 -24.52 10.95
CA ILE A 784 -27.33 -25.04 12.31
C ILE A 784 -26.81 -26.48 12.38
N PRO A 785 -25.97 -26.86 13.36
CA PRO A 785 -25.45 -28.22 13.46
C PRO A 785 -26.55 -29.22 13.84
N VAL A 786 -26.44 -30.45 13.31
CA VAL A 786 -27.33 -31.55 13.67
C VAL A 786 -26.63 -32.48 14.64
N MET A 787 -27.33 -32.93 15.67
CA MET A 787 -26.94 -34.05 16.50
C MET A 787 -27.97 -35.16 16.42
N ILE A 788 -27.51 -36.41 16.40
CA ILE A 788 -28.40 -37.54 16.63
C ILE A 788 -28.51 -37.68 18.15
N ALA A 789 -29.58 -37.13 18.72
CA ALA A 789 -29.77 -36.99 20.17
C ALA A 789 -30.14 -38.33 20.83
N GLU A 790 -30.59 -39.29 20.04
CA GLU A 790 -30.80 -40.68 20.41
C GLU A 790 -30.29 -41.57 19.28
N PHE A 791 -29.13 -42.19 19.48
CA PHE A 791 -28.45 -43.01 18.48
C PHE A 791 -28.26 -44.42 19.02
N GLY A 792 -28.74 -45.42 18.29
CA GLY A 792 -28.64 -46.81 18.73
C GLY A 792 -29.37 -47.81 17.83
N ALA A 793 -29.02 -49.07 17.99
CA ALA A 793 -29.73 -50.21 17.43
C ALA A 793 -29.95 -51.24 18.55
N LEU A 794 -31.02 -52.02 18.48
CA LEU A 794 -31.30 -53.05 19.49
C LEU A 794 -30.15 -54.05 19.62
N ASN A 795 -29.97 -54.55 20.84
CA ASN A 795 -29.00 -55.58 21.19
C ASN A 795 -29.43 -56.94 20.61
N GLN A 796 -29.12 -57.15 19.33
CA GLN A 796 -29.30 -58.40 18.59
C GLN A 796 -27.92 -58.80 18.00
N ASP A 797 -27.46 -60.01 18.28
CA ASP A 797 -26.07 -60.43 18.01
C ASP A 797 -25.65 -60.27 16.54
N SER A 798 -24.38 -59.89 16.34
CA SER A 798 -23.67 -59.55 15.09
C SER A 798 -24.18 -58.33 14.28
N LEU A 799 -25.48 -58.01 14.28
CA LEU A 799 -26.06 -56.93 13.46
C LEU A 799 -25.88 -55.54 14.08
N GLN A 800 -25.93 -55.40 15.41
CA GLN A 800 -25.77 -54.12 16.12
C GLN A 800 -24.40 -53.49 15.83
N ARG A 801 -23.33 -54.30 15.89
CA ARG A 801 -21.95 -53.86 15.63
C ARG A 801 -21.79 -53.30 14.21
N GLN A 802 -22.27 -54.02 13.20
CA GLN A 802 -22.19 -53.62 11.80
C GLN A 802 -22.97 -52.33 11.55
N TRP A 803 -24.18 -52.22 12.13
CA TRP A 803 -25.01 -51.03 11.98
C TRP A 803 -24.34 -49.78 12.56
N LEU A 804 -23.79 -49.86 13.78
CA LEU A 804 -23.11 -48.73 14.43
C LEU A 804 -21.87 -48.25 13.64
N GLN A 805 -21.08 -49.19 13.11
CA GLN A 805 -19.90 -48.87 12.28
C GLN A 805 -20.29 -48.23 10.94
N GLN A 806 -21.30 -48.78 10.27
CA GLN A 806 -21.79 -48.25 9.00
C GLN A 806 -22.40 -46.86 9.19
N ALA A 807 -23.19 -46.65 10.25
CA ALA A 807 -23.76 -45.36 10.58
C ALA A 807 -22.68 -44.27 10.76
N ARG A 808 -21.58 -44.59 11.46
CA ARG A 808 -20.47 -43.65 11.63
C ARG A 808 -19.80 -43.29 10.30
N LYS A 809 -19.66 -44.26 9.39
CA LYS A 809 -19.11 -44.09 8.05
C LYS A 809 -20.02 -43.23 7.17
N ASP A 810 -21.32 -43.48 7.21
CA ASP A 810 -22.32 -42.69 6.49
C ASP A 810 -22.28 -41.22 6.94
N ILE A 811 -22.21 -40.97 8.25
CA ILE A 811 -22.07 -39.60 8.80
C ILE A 811 -20.79 -38.92 8.31
N ALA A 812 -19.66 -39.63 8.33
CA ALA A 812 -18.38 -39.04 7.91
C ALA A 812 -18.31 -38.72 6.41
N THR A 813 -19.07 -39.43 5.57
CA THR A 813 -18.94 -39.38 4.11
C THR A 813 -20.09 -38.66 3.41
N GLN A 814 -21.32 -38.77 3.93
CA GLN A 814 -22.54 -38.29 3.28
C GLN A 814 -23.25 -37.18 4.06
N PHE A 815 -23.13 -37.14 5.40
CA PHE A 815 -23.91 -36.26 6.27
C PHE A 815 -23.03 -35.34 7.12
N GLY A 816 -22.28 -34.46 6.45
CA GLY A 816 -21.30 -33.56 7.08
C GLY A 816 -21.90 -32.49 8.02
N GLU A 817 -23.22 -32.30 8.01
CA GLU A 817 -23.99 -31.48 8.94
C GLU A 817 -24.21 -32.14 10.31
N VAL A 818 -24.08 -33.48 10.39
CA VAL A 818 -24.17 -34.22 11.65
C VAL A 818 -22.86 -34.09 12.42
N GLN A 819 -22.91 -33.31 13.49
CA GLN A 819 -21.77 -32.93 14.33
C GLN A 819 -21.89 -33.46 15.77
N GLY A 820 -22.95 -34.21 16.09
CA GLY A 820 -23.09 -34.86 17.39
C GLY A 820 -23.76 -36.23 17.30
N LEU A 821 -23.35 -37.15 18.17
CA LEU A 821 -23.97 -38.47 18.35
C LEU A 821 -24.11 -38.78 19.84
N VAL A 822 -25.33 -39.01 20.31
CA VAL A 822 -25.63 -39.39 21.69
C VAL A 822 -26.09 -40.84 21.72
N LEU A 823 -25.22 -41.73 22.19
CA LEU A 823 -25.50 -43.15 22.29
C LEU A 823 -26.61 -43.40 23.32
N PHE A 824 -27.74 -43.95 22.87
CA PHE A 824 -28.85 -44.32 23.74
C PHE A 824 -28.62 -45.73 24.29
N ASN A 825 -27.94 -45.84 25.45
CA ASN A 825 -27.42 -47.09 26.01
C ASN A 825 -28.18 -47.49 27.28
N THR A 826 -29.42 -47.99 27.12
CA THR A 826 -30.30 -48.38 28.24
C THR A 826 -30.94 -49.74 28.01
N ALA A 827 -31.17 -50.50 29.09
CA ALA A 827 -31.92 -51.76 29.10
C ALA A 827 -33.32 -51.60 29.71
N PHE A 828 -33.79 -50.35 29.88
CA PHE A 828 -35.02 -50.01 30.61
C PHE A 828 -36.05 -49.25 29.75
N ASP A 829 -35.97 -49.32 28.42
CA ASP A 829 -36.86 -48.56 27.53
C ASP A 829 -38.16 -49.34 27.25
N HIS A 830 -39.30 -48.72 27.50
CA HIS A 830 -40.63 -49.33 27.30
C HIS A 830 -41.36 -48.80 26.06
N ASN A 831 -40.73 -47.92 25.27
CA ASN A 831 -41.37 -47.28 24.13
C ASN A 831 -41.31 -48.16 22.87
N ILE A 832 -42.15 -49.19 22.81
CA ILE A 832 -42.22 -50.08 21.65
C ILE A 832 -43.11 -49.47 20.54
N PRO A 833 -42.60 -49.25 19.32
CA PRO A 833 -43.34 -48.56 18.25
C PRO A 833 -44.67 -49.20 17.82
N ASP A 834 -44.82 -50.52 17.99
CA ASP A 834 -46.02 -51.29 17.64
C ASP A 834 -47.09 -51.31 18.74
N GLY A 835 -46.80 -50.73 19.92
CA GLY A 835 -47.70 -50.66 21.06
C GLY A 835 -47.76 -51.92 21.92
N SER A 836 -46.88 -52.91 21.68
CA SER A 836 -46.77 -54.11 22.52
C SER A 836 -46.14 -53.84 23.90
N THR A 837 -46.33 -54.78 24.83
CA THR A 837 -45.78 -54.70 26.20
C THR A 837 -44.42 -55.41 26.28
N GLY A 838 -43.36 -54.71 26.69
CA GLY A 838 -42.02 -55.28 26.84
C GLY A 838 -40.95 -54.24 27.23
N VAL A 839 -39.68 -54.64 27.22
CA VAL A 839 -38.53 -53.75 27.46
C VAL A 839 -37.53 -53.91 26.32
N LEU A 840 -37.17 -52.81 25.66
CA LEU A 840 -36.15 -52.76 24.62
C LEU A 840 -34.77 -52.63 25.25
N ASN A 841 -33.85 -53.48 24.80
CA ASN A 841 -32.45 -53.42 25.21
C ASN A 841 -31.59 -52.76 24.13
N TRP A 842 -31.13 -51.54 24.43
CA TRP A 842 -30.26 -50.74 23.59
C TRP A 842 -28.78 -50.80 24.01
N THR A 843 -28.45 -51.57 25.06
CA THR A 843 -27.05 -51.70 25.50
C THR A 843 -26.17 -52.28 24.39
N VAL A 844 -24.95 -51.77 24.27
CA VAL A 844 -24.00 -52.25 23.26
C VAL A 844 -23.41 -53.59 23.69
N ALA A 845 -23.68 -54.65 22.92
CA ALA A 845 -23.23 -56.02 23.22
C ALA A 845 -21.70 -56.15 23.18
N ASP A 846 -21.08 -55.62 22.12
CA ASP A 846 -19.63 -55.56 21.95
C ASP A 846 -19.12 -54.14 22.18
N ALA A 847 -18.73 -53.83 23.41
CA ALA A 847 -18.23 -52.51 23.78
C ALA A 847 -16.99 -52.06 22.95
N GLY A 848 -16.23 -52.99 22.35
CA GLY A 848 -15.09 -52.70 21.49
C GLY A 848 -15.46 -51.88 20.24
N VAL A 849 -16.71 -51.97 19.78
CA VAL A 849 -17.21 -51.18 18.65
C VAL A 849 -17.16 -49.67 18.93
N LEU A 850 -17.33 -49.27 20.19
CA LEU A 850 -17.41 -47.87 20.61
C LEU A 850 -16.13 -47.11 20.28
N LYS A 851 -14.97 -47.76 20.38
CA LYS A 851 -13.67 -47.18 20.00
C LYS A 851 -13.63 -46.79 18.53
N SER A 852 -14.25 -47.57 17.65
CA SER A 852 -14.32 -47.26 16.21
C SER A 852 -15.34 -46.16 15.88
N VAL A 853 -16.43 -46.09 16.63
CA VAL A 853 -17.51 -45.11 16.41
C VAL A 853 -17.14 -43.73 16.97
N PHE A 854 -16.50 -43.68 18.14
CA PHE A 854 -16.26 -42.45 18.92
C PHE A 854 -14.77 -42.04 19.05
N LYS A 855 -13.87 -42.58 18.21
CA LYS A 855 -12.39 -42.38 18.27
C LYS A 855 -11.90 -40.91 18.36
N ASN A 856 -12.64 -39.97 17.79
CA ASN A 856 -12.25 -38.55 17.66
C ASN A 856 -13.14 -37.61 18.51
N SER A 857 -13.64 -38.08 19.65
CA SER A 857 -14.44 -37.29 20.59
C SER A 857 -13.65 -36.09 21.14
N THR A 858 -14.23 -34.90 21.06
CA THR A 858 -13.59 -33.69 21.61
C THR A 858 -13.95 -33.53 23.09
N LYS A 859 -12.93 -33.32 23.94
CA LYS A 859 -13.17 -32.92 25.33
C LYS A 859 -13.64 -31.48 25.37
N ILE A 860 -14.66 -31.19 26.18
CA ILE A 860 -15.17 -29.83 26.34
C ILE A 860 -14.61 -29.28 27.65
N ASP A 861 -13.70 -28.30 27.56
CA ASP A 861 -13.19 -27.61 28.74
C ASP A 861 -14.28 -26.69 29.31
N GLY A 862 -14.69 -26.95 30.55
CA GLY A 862 -15.76 -26.24 31.25
C GLY A 862 -15.35 -24.87 31.78
N GLU A 863 -15.01 -23.94 30.89
CA GLU A 863 -14.79 -22.53 31.25
C GLU A 863 -15.98 -21.99 32.05
N ARG A 864 -15.70 -21.44 33.24
CA ARG A 864 -16.73 -20.89 34.13
C ARG A 864 -17.01 -19.43 33.81
N ALA A 865 -18.28 -19.04 33.84
CA ALA A 865 -18.67 -17.63 33.77
C ALA A 865 -18.00 -16.80 34.88
N LEU A 866 -17.59 -15.58 34.56
CA LEU A 866 -17.09 -14.62 35.55
C LEU A 866 -18.12 -14.37 36.67
N THR A 867 -17.63 -14.20 37.90
CA THR A 867 -18.45 -13.71 39.02
C THR A 867 -18.81 -12.24 38.80
N ASN A 868 -20.00 -11.86 39.25
CA ASN A 868 -20.43 -10.46 39.26
C ASN A 868 -19.36 -9.58 39.90
N ALA A 869 -18.87 -8.60 39.16
CA ALA A 869 -17.94 -7.60 39.68
C ALA A 869 -18.73 -6.63 40.56
N SER A 870 -18.13 -6.18 41.67
CA SER A 870 -18.74 -5.14 42.51
C SER A 870 -19.03 -3.89 41.66
N PRO A 871 -20.24 -3.30 41.76
CA PRO A 871 -20.56 -2.10 41.00
C PRO A 871 -19.57 -0.98 41.34
N ALA A 872 -19.04 -0.32 40.31
CA ALA A 872 -18.28 0.92 40.51
C ALA A 872 -19.23 2.03 41.01
N ALA A 873 -18.78 2.84 41.96
CA ALA A 873 -19.60 3.88 42.58
C ALA A 873 -19.94 5.03 41.61
N ASN A 874 -21.24 5.30 41.46
CA ASN A 874 -21.88 6.60 41.16
C ASN A 874 -21.22 7.52 40.10
N SER A 875 -21.15 7.09 38.82
CA SER A 875 -20.81 7.99 37.70
C SER A 875 -21.83 8.03 36.55
N ASN A 876 -22.88 7.19 36.58
CA ASN A 876 -23.71 6.89 35.40
C ASN A 876 -24.51 8.09 34.84
N ALA A 877 -24.99 9.01 35.68
CA ALA A 877 -25.85 10.11 35.21
C ALA A 877 -25.10 11.16 34.37
N TYR A 878 -23.86 11.50 34.76
CA TYR A 878 -23.04 12.50 34.06
C TYR A 878 -22.59 11.99 32.68
N PHE A 879 -22.14 10.73 32.62
CA PHE A 879 -21.69 10.13 31.36
C PHE A 879 -22.86 9.91 30.40
N SER A 880 -24.04 9.49 30.87
CA SER A 880 -25.23 9.38 30.01
C SER A 880 -25.57 10.71 29.33
N LYS A 881 -25.57 11.82 30.07
CA LYS A 881 -25.86 13.15 29.49
C LYS A 881 -24.83 13.56 28.44
N THR A 882 -23.56 13.19 28.66
CA THR A 882 -22.48 13.45 27.70
C THR A 882 -22.70 12.67 26.41
N LEU A 883 -23.03 11.38 26.51
CA LEU A 883 -23.31 10.51 25.35
C LEU A 883 -24.55 10.96 24.58
N ASP A 884 -25.62 11.36 25.27
CA ASP A 884 -26.87 11.82 24.66
C ASP A 884 -26.70 13.12 23.86
N SER A 885 -25.67 13.92 24.17
CA SER A 885 -25.37 15.18 23.47
C SER A 885 -24.58 15.02 22.18
N ILE A 886 -24.12 13.81 21.85
CA ILE A 886 -23.23 13.58 20.70
C ILE A 886 -23.96 13.83 19.37
N ARG A 887 -23.43 14.75 18.57
CA ARG A 887 -23.71 14.93 17.14
C ARG A 887 -22.40 14.71 16.41
N GLY A 888 -22.15 13.47 16.05
CA GLY A 888 -20.86 12.94 15.65
C GLY A 888 -20.77 12.60 14.17
N VAL A 889 -19.58 12.77 13.58
CA VAL A 889 -19.26 12.26 12.24
C VAL A 889 -18.00 11.39 12.32
N ILE A 890 -17.97 10.27 11.60
CA ILE A 890 -16.77 9.42 11.53
C ILE A 890 -15.73 10.08 10.61
N TYR A 891 -14.51 10.26 11.10
CA TYR A 891 -13.40 10.81 10.33
C TYR A 891 -12.28 9.78 10.15
N ALA A 892 -12.46 8.87 9.19
CA ALA A 892 -11.51 7.76 8.95
C ALA A 892 -10.39 8.09 7.95
N LYS A 893 -10.38 9.29 7.32
CA LYS A 893 -9.36 9.70 6.33
C LYS A 893 -7.92 9.47 6.79
N GLN A 894 -7.67 9.65 8.09
CA GLN A 894 -6.36 9.47 8.70
C GLN A 894 -5.92 7.99 8.81
N ARG A 895 -6.83 7.02 8.78
CA ARG A 895 -6.51 5.58 8.87
C ARG A 895 -5.95 5.04 7.56
N TYR A 896 -6.45 5.52 6.43
CA TYR A 896 -6.13 5.01 5.09
C TYR A 896 -5.40 6.04 4.21
N TRP A 897 -4.64 6.94 4.85
CA TRP A 897 -3.98 8.07 4.20
C TRP A 897 -3.06 7.69 3.01
N TYR A 898 -2.46 6.51 3.05
CA TYR A 898 -1.53 6.03 2.01
C TYR A 898 -2.23 5.58 0.73
N LYS A 899 -3.56 5.39 0.77
CA LYS A 899 -4.40 5.06 -0.41
C LYS A 899 -5.22 6.22 -0.90
N ASN A 900 -5.31 7.28 -0.10
CA ASN A 900 -6.06 8.45 -0.51
C ASN A 900 -5.30 9.12 -1.67
N PRO A 901 -5.93 9.31 -2.85
CA PRO A 901 -5.29 10.01 -3.96
C PRO A 901 -4.87 11.44 -3.57
N ALA A 902 -5.53 12.04 -2.57
CA ALA A 902 -5.15 13.32 -2.00
C ALA A 902 -4.46 13.15 -0.63
N PRO A 903 -3.26 13.71 -0.45
CA PRO A 903 -2.63 13.88 0.85
C PRO A 903 -3.55 14.51 1.88
N LEU A 904 -3.68 13.86 3.03
CA LEU A 904 -4.30 14.45 4.20
C LEU A 904 -3.31 15.43 4.83
N THR A 905 -3.61 16.72 4.77
CA THR A 905 -2.81 17.79 5.40
C THR A 905 -3.63 18.47 6.51
N LYS A 906 -2.95 19.16 7.44
CA LYS A 906 -3.62 19.95 8.50
C LYS A 906 -4.58 21.00 7.93
N LYS A 907 -4.31 21.56 6.75
CA LYS A 907 -5.23 22.48 6.04
C LYS A 907 -6.51 21.77 5.59
N VAL A 908 -6.39 20.55 5.06
CA VAL A 908 -7.54 19.71 4.69
C VAL A 908 -8.34 19.33 5.94
N ILE A 909 -7.67 18.86 7.00
CA ILE A 909 -8.32 18.54 8.29
C ILE A 909 -9.09 19.75 8.83
N ARG A 910 -8.50 20.96 8.78
CA ARG A 910 -9.17 22.20 9.19
C ARG A 910 -10.41 22.49 8.35
N THR A 911 -10.28 22.37 7.02
CA THR A 911 -11.40 22.59 6.10
C THR A 911 -12.53 21.61 6.38
N ASP A 912 -12.21 20.32 6.48
CA ASP A 912 -13.16 19.26 6.81
C ASP A 912 -13.85 19.52 8.15
N PHE A 913 -13.09 19.88 9.21
CA PHE A 913 -13.65 20.08 10.55
C PHE A 913 -14.52 21.33 10.62
N THR A 914 -14.17 22.40 9.92
CA THR A 914 -15.03 23.57 9.77
C THR A 914 -16.34 23.19 9.06
N MET A 915 -16.28 22.41 7.99
CA MET A 915 -17.50 21.93 7.30
C MET A 915 -18.35 21.02 8.19
N ILE A 916 -17.73 20.07 8.89
CA ILE A 916 -18.39 19.18 9.87
C ILE A 916 -19.11 20.01 10.95
N LYS A 917 -18.44 21.04 11.49
CA LYS A 917 -19.01 21.95 12.48
C LYS A 917 -20.21 22.73 11.92
N ASN A 918 -20.10 23.22 10.68
CA ASN A 918 -21.16 23.98 10.01
C ASN A 918 -22.44 23.16 9.76
N VAL A 919 -22.32 21.84 9.61
CA VAL A 919 -23.45 20.90 9.49
C VAL A 919 -24.15 20.66 10.85
N GLY A 920 -23.63 21.23 11.94
CA GLY A 920 -24.19 21.12 13.28
C GLY A 920 -23.60 20.00 14.12
N ALA A 921 -22.56 19.32 13.64
CA ALA A 921 -21.82 18.36 14.44
C ALA A 921 -21.09 19.05 15.59
N ASN A 922 -20.97 18.37 16.72
CA ASN A 922 -20.16 18.81 17.86
C ASN A 922 -19.03 17.82 18.20
N THR A 923 -19.02 16.65 17.58
CA THR A 923 -18.10 15.56 17.88
C THR A 923 -17.57 14.93 16.59
N ILE A 924 -16.35 14.42 16.61
CA ILE A 924 -15.80 13.56 15.58
C ILE A 924 -15.35 12.24 16.19
N LYS A 925 -15.65 11.13 15.52
CA LYS A 925 -15.11 9.82 15.86
C LYS A 925 -13.87 9.56 15.02
N ILE A 926 -12.73 9.35 15.67
CA ILE A 926 -11.46 9.07 15.00
C ILE A 926 -10.91 7.72 15.44
N PHE A 927 -10.11 7.08 14.60
CA PHE A 927 -9.50 5.79 14.90
C PHE A 927 -8.00 5.95 15.15
N GLY A 928 -7.49 5.28 16.18
CA GLY A 928 -6.08 5.31 16.56
C GLY A 928 -5.55 3.97 17.07
N PRO A 929 -4.23 3.88 17.35
CA PRO A 929 -3.25 4.98 17.37
C PRO A 929 -2.82 5.46 15.97
N ASN A 930 -2.62 6.76 15.79
CA ASN A 930 -2.04 7.32 14.56
C ASN A 930 -0.89 8.29 14.86
N HIS A 931 0.34 7.86 14.59
CA HIS A 931 1.53 8.64 14.94
C HIS A 931 1.71 9.93 14.13
N TYR A 932 1.12 10.01 12.93
CA TYR A 932 1.30 11.16 12.05
C TYR A 932 0.22 12.21 12.30
N TYR A 933 -1.05 11.79 12.32
CA TYR A 933 -2.17 12.72 12.26
C TYR A 933 -2.76 13.11 13.61
N ASP A 934 -2.53 12.33 14.68
CA ASP A 934 -3.17 12.58 15.98
C ASP A 934 -2.93 14.02 16.47
N ARG A 935 -1.70 14.55 16.37
CA ARG A 935 -1.37 15.91 16.81
C ARG A 935 -2.13 16.98 16.02
N SER A 936 -2.09 16.91 14.68
CA SER A 936 -2.79 17.85 13.81
C SER A 936 -4.31 17.76 14.02
N THR A 937 -4.84 16.55 14.16
CA THR A 937 -6.26 16.29 14.40
C THR A 937 -6.73 16.86 15.74
N THR A 938 -6.04 16.62 16.86
CA THR A 938 -6.48 17.15 18.15
C THR A 938 -6.34 18.67 18.24
N GLU A 939 -5.29 19.25 17.65
CA GLU A 939 -5.12 20.70 17.60
C GLU A 939 -6.23 21.38 16.78
N VAL A 940 -6.55 20.84 15.59
CA VAL A 940 -7.62 21.39 14.76
C VAL A 940 -8.98 21.21 15.42
N ALA A 941 -9.25 20.08 16.09
CA ALA A 941 -10.48 19.87 16.84
C ALA A 941 -10.67 20.91 17.95
N LYS A 942 -9.60 21.27 18.69
CA LYS A 942 -9.63 22.34 19.70
C LYS A 942 -10.00 23.69 19.06
N ASN A 943 -9.31 24.05 17.99
CA ASN A 943 -9.50 25.34 17.31
C ASN A 943 -10.88 25.46 16.63
N THR A 944 -11.50 24.34 16.27
CA THR A 944 -12.85 24.29 15.67
C THR A 944 -13.95 24.00 16.70
N HIS A 945 -13.59 23.86 17.98
CA HIS A 945 -14.49 23.49 19.08
C HIS A 945 -15.30 22.21 18.78
N LEU A 946 -14.63 21.19 18.26
CA LEU A 946 -15.14 19.82 18.10
C LEU A 946 -14.58 18.92 19.20
N ASN A 947 -15.44 18.08 19.76
CA ASN A 947 -15.07 17.02 20.67
C ASN A 947 -14.56 15.80 19.89
N ILE A 948 -13.70 14.99 20.51
CA ILE A 948 -13.17 13.76 19.93
C ILE A 948 -13.65 12.55 20.73
N LEU A 949 -14.25 11.60 20.02
CA LEU A 949 -14.46 10.23 20.47
C LEU A 949 -13.32 9.39 19.87
N TYR A 950 -12.36 9.00 20.70
CA TYR A 950 -11.13 8.33 20.25
C TYR A 950 -11.34 6.81 20.30
N CYS A 951 -11.38 6.19 19.12
CA CYS A 951 -11.73 4.79 18.93
C CYS A 951 -10.47 3.92 18.74
N PHE A 952 -10.34 2.88 19.56
CA PHE A 952 -9.40 1.78 19.35
C PHE A 952 -10.15 0.65 18.64
N TRP A 953 -9.74 0.31 17.42
CA TRP A 953 -10.34 -0.79 16.67
C TRP A 953 -9.85 -2.12 17.22
N LEU A 954 -10.74 -2.91 17.82
CA LEU A 954 -10.38 -4.23 18.33
C LEU A 954 -9.98 -5.16 17.16
N PRO A 955 -8.95 -6.02 17.31
CA PRO A 955 -8.55 -6.98 16.28
C PRO A 955 -9.71 -7.89 15.84
N ASP A 956 -9.86 -8.08 14.52
CA ASP A 956 -10.86 -8.97 13.95
C ASP A 956 -10.57 -10.42 14.36
N ALA A 957 -11.55 -11.04 15.01
CA ALA A 957 -11.55 -12.37 15.64
C ALA A 957 -10.20 -13.13 15.68
N ALA A 958 -9.27 -12.64 16.51
CA ALA A 958 -8.18 -13.46 17.03
C ALA A 958 -8.80 -14.70 17.68
N ASN A 959 -8.15 -15.86 17.58
CA ASN A 959 -8.57 -17.00 18.36
C ASN A 959 -8.24 -16.68 19.82
N PHE A 960 -9.20 -16.13 20.56
CA PHE A 960 -9.05 -15.70 21.96
C PHE A 960 -8.61 -16.84 22.90
N THR A 961 -8.62 -18.09 22.42
CA THR A 961 -8.11 -19.26 23.14
C THR A 961 -6.63 -19.58 22.82
N ARG A 962 -6.09 -19.12 21.69
CA ARG A 962 -4.71 -19.43 21.21
C ARG A 962 -3.80 -18.20 21.06
N ASP A 963 -4.37 -17.00 20.86
CA ASP A 963 -3.64 -15.80 20.43
C ASP A 963 -3.41 -14.75 21.56
N SER A 964 -3.10 -15.21 22.78
CA SER A 964 -2.92 -14.31 23.95
C SER A 964 -1.83 -13.25 23.75
N THR A 965 -0.78 -13.55 22.97
CA THR A 965 0.32 -12.63 22.65
C THR A 965 -0.15 -11.40 21.87
N ILE A 966 -1.00 -11.58 20.86
CA ILE A 966 -1.52 -10.49 20.01
C ILE A 966 -2.39 -9.56 20.85
N LEU A 967 -3.27 -10.14 21.67
CA LEU A 967 -4.17 -9.41 22.54
C LEU A 967 -3.44 -8.60 23.63
N ASN A 968 -2.38 -9.18 24.21
CA ASN A 968 -1.51 -8.50 25.18
C ASN A 968 -0.71 -7.36 24.54
N ALA A 969 -0.20 -7.54 23.32
CA ALA A 969 0.48 -6.49 22.57
C ALA A 969 -0.47 -5.32 22.27
N PHE A 970 -1.70 -5.62 21.82
CA PHE A 970 -2.73 -4.61 21.57
C PHE A 970 -3.07 -3.82 22.85
N ALA A 971 -3.29 -4.51 23.97
CA ALA A 971 -3.56 -3.86 25.25
C ALA A 971 -2.45 -2.88 25.67
N LYS A 972 -1.17 -3.27 25.52
CA LYS A 972 -0.02 -2.38 25.79
C LYS A 972 -0.04 -1.12 24.91
N VAL A 973 -0.38 -1.26 23.63
CA VAL A 973 -0.49 -0.14 22.69
C VAL A 973 -1.61 0.82 23.09
N VAL A 974 -2.80 0.31 23.45
CA VAL A 974 -3.93 1.12 23.94
C VAL A 974 -3.53 1.93 25.16
N ILE A 975 -2.95 1.28 26.17
CA ILE A 975 -2.54 1.92 27.42
C ILE A 975 -1.47 3.00 27.20
N SER A 976 -0.46 2.72 26.36
CA SER A 976 0.56 3.70 26.01
C SER A 976 -0.05 4.93 25.31
N ASN A 977 -0.99 4.72 24.38
CA ASN A 977 -1.65 5.81 23.66
C ASN A 977 -2.51 6.67 24.60
N ILE A 978 -3.31 6.06 25.47
CA ILE A 978 -4.12 6.79 26.47
C ILE A 978 -3.22 7.60 27.40
N ARG A 979 -2.14 7.02 27.92
CA ARG A 979 -1.19 7.74 28.79
C ARG A 979 -0.61 8.98 28.13
N SER A 980 -0.31 8.91 26.83
CA SER A 980 0.22 10.06 26.06
C SER A 980 -0.81 11.16 25.77
N LYS A 981 -2.11 10.85 25.86
CA LYS A 981 -3.20 11.72 25.38
C LYS A 981 -4.24 12.10 26.43
N ARG A 982 -4.19 11.52 27.63
CA ARG A 982 -5.13 11.79 28.73
C ARG A 982 -5.19 13.27 29.15
N THR A 983 -4.18 14.07 28.83
CA THR A 983 -4.18 15.52 29.11
C THR A 983 -4.85 16.34 27.99
N ASP A 984 -5.23 15.73 26.87
CA ASP A 984 -5.83 16.45 25.75
C ASP A 984 -7.32 16.76 26.03
N PRO A 985 -7.73 18.04 26.13
CA PRO A 985 -9.10 18.40 26.47
C PRO A 985 -10.10 18.18 25.33
N ALA A 986 -9.65 17.99 24.07
CA ALA A 986 -10.55 17.71 22.95
C ALA A 986 -11.08 16.27 23.00
N ILE A 987 -10.31 15.33 23.53
CA ILE A 987 -10.76 13.95 23.72
C ILE A 987 -11.76 13.93 24.87
N LYS A 988 -13.01 13.55 24.58
CA LYS A 988 -14.10 13.48 25.55
C LYS A 988 -14.47 12.05 25.94
N SER A 989 -14.14 11.06 25.11
CA SER A 989 -14.43 9.66 25.39
C SER A 989 -13.43 8.73 24.71
N TRP A 990 -13.13 7.62 25.39
CA TRP A 990 -12.46 6.46 24.82
C TRP A 990 -13.50 5.47 24.32
N ASN A 991 -13.30 4.91 23.13
CA ASN A 991 -14.20 3.93 22.55
C ASN A 991 -13.43 2.68 22.13
N LEU A 992 -13.95 1.51 22.49
CA LEU A 992 -13.52 0.23 21.95
C LEU A 992 -14.45 -0.10 20.78
N GLY A 993 -13.95 0.13 19.57
CA GLY A 993 -14.69 -0.13 18.34
C GLY A 993 -14.52 -1.56 17.84
N ASN A 994 -15.29 -1.92 16.81
CA ASN A 994 -15.49 -3.30 16.33
C ASN A 994 -16.39 -4.13 17.26
N THR A 995 -16.80 -5.32 16.83
CA THR A 995 -17.75 -6.18 17.57
C THR A 995 -17.32 -7.66 17.57
N PRO A 996 -16.07 -7.99 17.95
CA PRO A 996 -15.54 -9.36 17.88
C PRO A 996 -16.38 -10.35 18.68
N LEU A 997 -16.93 -9.94 19.83
CA LEU A 997 -17.77 -10.79 20.68
C LEU A 997 -19.01 -11.35 19.96
N GLN A 998 -19.70 -10.50 19.18
CA GLN A 998 -20.85 -10.93 18.37
C GLN A 998 -20.42 -11.71 17.13
N GLN A 999 -19.24 -11.44 16.59
CA GLN A 999 -18.69 -12.15 15.43
C GLN A 999 -18.29 -13.60 15.78
N LEU A 1000 -17.98 -13.92 17.05
CA LEU A 1000 -17.65 -15.29 17.48
C LEU A 1000 -18.73 -16.32 17.12
N LYS A 1001 -20.01 -15.92 17.02
CA LYS A 1001 -21.11 -16.82 16.62
C LYS A 1001 -20.96 -17.39 15.21
N ALA A 1002 -20.26 -16.66 14.34
CA ALA A 1002 -19.93 -17.13 13.00
C ALA A 1002 -18.82 -18.19 13.00
N LEU A 1003 -18.00 -18.23 14.06
CA LEU A 1003 -16.78 -19.04 14.15
C LEU A 1003 -16.95 -20.30 14.99
N TYR A 1004 -17.74 -20.21 16.07
CA TYR A 1004 -17.91 -21.26 17.06
C TYR A 1004 -19.37 -21.71 17.15
N LEU A 1005 -19.57 -22.96 17.59
CA LEU A 1005 -20.87 -23.54 17.93
C LEU A 1005 -21.01 -23.64 19.45
N GLN A 1006 -22.23 -23.68 19.97
CA GLN A 1006 -22.42 -24.02 21.38
C GLN A 1006 -21.93 -25.45 21.67
N PRO A 1007 -21.21 -25.71 22.76
CA PRO A 1007 -20.91 -24.81 23.88
C PRO A 1007 -19.57 -24.06 23.76
N GLN A 1008 -18.81 -24.27 22.67
CA GLN A 1008 -17.51 -23.61 22.47
C GLN A 1008 -17.64 -22.10 22.31
N LEU A 1009 -18.74 -21.65 21.72
CA LEU A 1009 -19.09 -20.24 21.63
C LEU A 1009 -19.11 -19.60 23.01
N PHE A 1010 -19.78 -20.22 23.99
CA PHE A 1010 -19.80 -19.75 25.37
C PHE A 1010 -18.39 -19.64 25.98
N ALA A 1011 -17.57 -20.67 25.82
CA ALA A 1011 -16.19 -20.67 26.33
C ALA A 1011 -15.32 -19.58 25.69
N ALA A 1012 -15.44 -19.38 24.37
CA ALA A 1012 -14.73 -18.33 23.64
C ALA A 1012 -15.19 -16.92 24.09
N GLN A 1013 -16.50 -16.73 24.28
CA GLN A 1013 -17.06 -15.49 24.80
C GLN A 1013 -16.56 -15.18 26.23
N GLU A 1014 -16.48 -16.16 27.11
CA GLU A 1014 -15.97 -15.96 28.49
C GLU A 1014 -14.49 -15.57 28.52
N LYS A 1015 -13.65 -16.19 27.69
CA LYS A 1015 -12.25 -15.79 27.54
C LYS A 1015 -12.11 -14.35 27.03
N TYR A 1016 -12.94 -13.97 26.06
CA TYR A 1016 -13.01 -12.60 25.56
C TYR A 1016 -13.40 -11.62 26.68
N ILE A 1017 -14.48 -11.90 27.41
CA ILE A 1017 -14.99 -11.01 28.46
C ILE A 1017 -13.93 -10.85 29.57
N ARG A 1018 -13.22 -11.91 29.97
CA ARG A 1018 -12.10 -11.81 30.93
C ARG A 1018 -10.97 -10.91 30.46
N TRP A 1019 -10.53 -11.10 29.22
CA TRP A 1019 -9.49 -10.25 28.64
C TRP A 1019 -9.95 -8.78 28.57
N LEU A 1020 -11.18 -8.56 28.10
CA LEU A 1020 -11.79 -7.24 28.02
C LEU A 1020 -11.88 -6.57 29.40
N ALA A 1021 -12.28 -7.32 30.44
CA ALA A 1021 -12.34 -6.81 31.81
C ALA A 1021 -10.96 -6.33 32.29
N GLY A 1022 -9.89 -7.09 32.00
CA GLY A 1022 -8.51 -6.70 32.30
C GLY A 1022 -8.08 -5.42 31.56
N LEU A 1023 -8.42 -5.30 30.27
CA LEU A 1023 -8.14 -4.11 29.48
C LEU A 1023 -8.91 -2.88 30.02
N VAL A 1024 -10.21 -3.02 30.26
CA VAL A 1024 -11.07 -1.96 30.80
C VAL A 1024 -10.57 -1.46 32.15
N ALA A 1025 -10.19 -2.37 33.06
CA ALA A 1025 -9.61 -2.01 34.35
C ALA A 1025 -8.29 -1.22 34.19
N ALA A 1026 -7.42 -1.63 33.26
CA ALA A 1026 -6.19 -0.93 32.97
C ALA A 1026 -6.44 0.47 32.37
N ILE A 1027 -7.42 0.62 31.48
CA ILE A 1027 -7.82 1.91 30.91
C ILE A 1027 -8.31 2.85 32.01
N LYS A 1028 -9.24 2.39 32.86
CA LYS A 1028 -9.80 3.19 33.96
C LYS A 1028 -8.77 3.57 35.01
N LYS A 1029 -7.73 2.74 35.21
CA LYS A 1029 -6.59 3.09 36.06
C LYS A 1029 -5.76 4.25 35.49
N GLU A 1030 -5.59 4.32 34.17
CA GLU A 1030 -4.78 5.37 33.51
C GLU A 1030 -5.54 6.69 33.30
N ASP A 1031 -6.84 6.61 33.04
CA ASP A 1031 -7.74 7.76 32.89
C ASP A 1031 -9.15 7.45 33.46
N PRO A 1032 -9.37 7.70 34.76
CA PRO A 1032 -10.67 7.47 35.40
C PRO A 1032 -11.72 8.53 35.04
N SER A 1033 -11.29 9.69 34.49
CA SER A 1033 -12.14 10.88 34.33
C SER A 1033 -13.05 10.84 33.10
N ARG A 1034 -12.67 10.07 32.07
CA ARG A 1034 -13.39 10.01 30.80
C ARG A 1034 -14.26 8.76 30.69
N PRO A 1035 -15.42 8.86 30.03
CA PRO A 1035 -16.24 7.71 29.70
C PRO A 1035 -15.52 6.80 28.70
N LEU A 1036 -15.54 5.50 28.99
CA LEU A 1036 -15.13 4.40 28.16
C LEU A 1036 -16.38 3.71 27.61
N THR A 1037 -16.51 3.71 26.29
CA THR A 1037 -17.63 3.07 25.58
C THR A 1037 -17.17 1.87 24.77
N MET A 1038 -18.09 0.96 24.46
CA MET A 1038 -17.82 -0.18 23.57
C MET A 1038 -18.89 -0.33 22.51
N ASP A 1039 -18.49 -0.57 21.26
CA ASP A 1039 -19.43 -0.75 20.15
C ASP A 1039 -20.12 -2.13 20.19
N LEU A 1040 -21.41 -2.18 19.84
CA LEU A 1040 -22.23 -3.39 19.69
C LEU A 1040 -23.09 -3.30 18.42
N ILE A 1041 -23.32 -4.41 17.72
CA ILE A 1041 -24.25 -4.48 16.57
C ILE A 1041 -25.69 -4.45 17.10
N ALA A 1042 -26.53 -3.61 16.49
CA ALA A 1042 -27.97 -3.60 16.72
C ALA A 1042 -28.66 -4.77 15.99
N ASP A 1043 -28.52 -5.97 16.54
CA ASP A 1043 -29.21 -7.20 16.11
C ASP A 1043 -30.05 -7.79 17.27
N PRO A 1044 -30.81 -8.88 17.07
CA PRO A 1044 -31.63 -9.47 18.12
C PRO A 1044 -30.89 -9.85 19.42
N SER A 1045 -29.56 -10.00 19.39
CA SER A 1045 -28.75 -10.33 20.57
C SER A 1045 -28.38 -9.12 21.43
N LEU A 1046 -28.70 -7.89 21.01
CA LEU A 1046 -28.26 -6.65 21.66
C LEU A 1046 -28.67 -6.54 23.14
N LEU A 1047 -29.96 -6.74 23.43
CA LEU A 1047 -30.51 -6.61 24.78
C LEU A 1047 -29.83 -7.57 25.78
N PRO A 1048 -29.84 -8.90 25.54
CA PRO A 1048 -29.18 -9.84 26.45
C PRO A 1048 -27.66 -9.59 26.55
N LEU A 1049 -27.01 -9.27 25.44
CA LEU A 1049 -25.57 -9.07 25.42
C LEU A 1049 -25.13 -7.83 26.21
N SER A 1050 -25.83 -6.70 26.02
CA SER A 1050 -25.54 -5.45 26.73
C SER A 1050 -25.75 -5.58 28.24
N ALA A 1051 -26.81 -6.28 28.67
CA ALA A 1051 -27.05 -6.61 30.07
C ALA A 1051 -25.93 -7.50 30.64
N ARG A 1052 -25.52 -8.56 29.92
CA ARG A 1052 -24.42 -9.45 30.33
C ARG A 1052 -23.11 -8.70 30.53
N LEU A 1053 -22.77 -7.84 29.57
CA LEU A 1053 -21.53 -7.06 29.62
C LEU A 1053 -21.55 -6.04 30.74
N HIS A 1054 -22.69 -5.40 31.00
CA HIS A 1054 -22.84 -4.46 32.10
C HIS A 1054 -22.72 -5.16 33.47
N GLU A 1055 -23.29 -6.36 33.62
CA GLU A 1055 -23.14 -7.18 34.83
C GLU A 1055 -21.69 -7.67 35.03
N SER A 1056 -21.02 -8.06 33.95
CA SER A 1056 -19.67 -8.63 34.00
C SER A 1056 -18.56 -7.57 34.09
N ILE A 1057 -18.77 -6.39 33.49
CA ILE A 1057 -17.79 -5.31 33.37
C ILE A 1057 -18.50 -3.95 33.59
N PRO A 1058 -18.93 -3.64 34.83
CA PRO A 1058 -19.67 -2.42 35.14
C PRO A 1058 -18.87 -1.13 34.91
N GLN A 1059 -17.55 -1.23 34.70
CA GLN A 1059 -16.67 -0.09 34.39
C GLN A 1059 -16.80 0.43 32.95
N ILE A 1060 -17.59 -0.23 32.08
CA ILE A 1060 -17.97 0.31 30.78
C ILE A 1060 -19.11 1.30 31.00
N ASP A 1061 -18.89 2.59 30.73
CA ASP A 1061 -19.85 3.65 31.07
C ASP A 1061 -21.01 3.75 30.05
N GLY A 1062 -20.91 3.11 28.89
CA GLY A 1062 -22.00 3.01 27.93
C GLY A 1062 -21.67 2.24 26.65
N PHE A 1063 -22.69 1.91 25.87
CA PHE A 1063 -22.57 1.12 24.65
C PHE A 1063 -22.86 1.93 23.38
N GLY A 1064 -22.02 1.75 22.38
CA GLY A 1064 -22.13 2.37 21.06
C GLY A 1064 -22.87 1.47 20.08
N LEU A 1065 -24.12 1.75 19.77
CA LEU A 1065 -24.92 0.94 18.86
C LEU A 1065 -24.49 1.18 17.41
N ARG A 1066 -24.12 0.10 16.71
CA ARG A 1066 -23.82 0.08 15.28
C ARG A 1066 -25.03 -0.45 14.52
N VAL A 1067 -25.63 0.42 13.72
CA VAL A 1067 -26.82 0.12 12.92
C VAL A 1067 -26.41 -0.15 11.48
N ASN A 1068 -26.47 -1.41 11.06
CA ASN A 1068 -26.14 -1.80 9.69
C ASN A 1068 -27.40 -1.88 8.80
N ASN A 1069 -28.51 -2.40 9.32
CA ASN A 1069 -29.75 -2.66 8.57
C ASN A 1069 -30.96 -1.92 9.17
N LEU A 1070 -32.16 -2.09 8.57
CA LEU A 1070 -33.42 -1.59 9.12
C LEU A 1070 -33.58 -2.05 10.58
N ILE A 1071 -33.66 -1.07 11.47
CA ILE A 1071 -33.84 -1.29 12.91
C ILE A 1071 -35.30 -1.61 13.20
N ASP A 1072 -35.56 -2.63 14.01
CA ASP A 1072 -36.79 -2.68 14.80
C ASP A 1072 -36.66 -1.73 16.00
N THR A 1073 -37.30 -0.56 15.91
CA THR A 1073 -37.17 0.49 16.92
C THR A 1073 -37.68 0.06 18.29
N THR A 1074 -38.53 -0.97 18.37
CA THR A 1074 -39.07 -1.48 19.63
C THR A 1074 -37.97 -2.05 20.53
N MET A 1075 -37.01 -2.80 19.97
CA MET A 1075 -35.91 -3.39 20.73
C MET A 1075 -34.99 -2.35 21.39
N ILE A 1076 -34.90 -1.14 20.83
CA ILE A 1076 -34.02 -0.09 21.35
C ILE A 1076 -34.64 0.58 22.59
N HIS A 1077 -35.96 0.59 22.72
CA HIS A 1077 -36.64 1.18 23.88
C HIS A 1077 -36.38 0.40 25.17
N ASP A 1078 -36.10 -0.90 25.07
CA ASP A 1078 -35.91 -1.80 26.22
C ASP A 1078 -34.46 -1.84 26.74
N ILE A 1079 -33.55 -1.04 26.18
CA ILE A 1079 -32.15 -0.98 26.61
C ILE A 1079 -32.03 -0.19 27.93
N CYS A 1080 -31.76 -0.89 29.03
CA CYS A 1080 -31.66 -0.31 30.37
C CYS A 1080 -30.27 0.24 30.75
N VAL A 1081 -29.28 0.17 29.83
CA VAL A 1081 -27.91 0.64 30.04
C VAL A 1081 -27.64 1.90 29.24
N PRO A 1082 -26.72 2.81 29.65
CA PRO A 1082 -26.39 3.99 28.86
C PRO A 1082 -25.91 3.60 27.45
N TYR A 1083 -26.48 4.23 26.42
CA TYR A 1083 -26.12 3.95 25.03
C TYR A 1083 -26.25 5.20 24.14
N PHE A 1084 -25.59 5.15 22.99
CA PHE A 1084 -25.70 6.11 21.90
C PHE A 1084 -25.52 5.38 20.56
N PHE A 1085 -25.86 6.01 19.44
CA PHE A 1085 -25.55 5.42 18.12
C PHE A 1085 -24.09 5.72 17.76
N SER A 1086 -23.25 4.70 17.70
CA SER A 1086 -21.82 4.83 17.37
C SER A 1086 -21.54 4.70 15.86
N TYR A 1087 -22.52 4.21 15.12
CA TYR A 1087 -22.61 4.25 13.66
C TYR A 1087 -24.09 4.14 13.25
N ILE A 1088 -24.58 5.08 12.45
CA ILE A 1088 -25.93 5.05 11.86
C ILE A 1088 -25.99 5.87 10.58
N ARG A 1089 -26.70 5.39 9.56
CA ARG A 1089 -26.88 6.15 8.30
C ARG A 1089 -27.83 7.33 8.48
N PRO A 1090 -27.62 8.51 7.87
CA PRO A 1090 -28.49 9.68 8.04
C PRO A 1090 -29.99 9.41 7.78
N LYS A 1091 -30.30 8.56 6.78
CA LYS A 1091 -31.67 8.14 6.48
C LYS A 1091 -32.30 7.29 7.59
N GLN A 1092 -31.50 6.46 8.27
CA GLN A 1092 -31.94 5.67 9.42
C GLN A 1092 -32.03 6.55 10.67
N TYR A 1093 -31.07 7.45 10.86
CA TYR A 1093 -31.06 8.40 11.98
C TYR A 1093 -32.33 9.25 12.02
N LYS A 1094 -32.82 9.72 10.86
CA LYS A 1094 -34.11 10.43 10.74
C LYS A 1094 -35.28 9.70 11.41
N LYS A 1095 -35.28 8.35 11.40
CA LYS A 1095 -36.37 7.54 11.97
C LYS A 1095 -36.29 7.41 13.50
N VAL A 1096 -35.12 7.64 14.10
CA VAL A 1096 -34.86 7.45 15.54
C VAL A 1096 -34.57 8.74 16.28
N THR A 1097 -34.69 9.90 15.64
CA THR A 1097 -34.49 11.22 16.27
C THR A 1097 -35.39 11.43 17.49
N GLY A 1098 -36.58 10.83 17.52
CA GLY A 1098 -37.52 10.88 18.65
C GLY A 1098 -36.96 10.29 19.95
N LEU A 1099 -35.95 9.41 19.89
CA LEU A 1099 -35.31 8.83 21.07
C LEU A 1099 -34.42 9.82 21.83
N LYS A 1100 -34.10 10.98 21.23
CA LYS A 1100 -33.20 12.00 21.80
C LYS A 1100 -31.85 11.45 22.27
N LYS A 1101 -31.33 10.44 21.57
CA LYS A 1101 -30.01 9.83 21.81
C LYS A 1101 -28.95 10.43 20.89
N GLY A 1102 -27.73 10.51 21.41
CA GLY A 1102 -26.57 10.96 20.64
C GLY A 1102 -26.27 9.99 19.51
N ALA A 1103 -25.69 10.50 18.42
CA ALA A 1103 -25.37 9.71 17.25
C ALA A 1103 -24.08 10.17 16.58
N VAL A 1104 -23.26 9.20 16.21
CA VAL A 1104 -22.19 9.33 15.24
C VAL A 1104 -22.72 8.75 13.93
N VAL A 1105 -22.90 9.61 12.93
CA VAL A 1105 -23.36 9.19 11.62
C VAL A 1105 -22.19 8.79 10.72
N GLU A 1106 -22.52 8.20 9.57
CA GLU A 1106 -21.68 7.90 8.39
C GLU A 1106 -20.31 8.59 8.29
N GLU A 1107 -19.44 7.98 7.49
CA GLU A 1107 -18.10 8.53 7.27
C GLU A 1107 -18.13 9.92 6.63
N TRP A 1108 -17.15 10.76 6.95
CA TRP A 1108 -17.03 12.07 6.31
C TRP A 1108 -16.82 11.94 4.79
N GLN A 1109 -16.15 10.89 4.35
CA GLN A 1109 -15.84 10.64 2.94
C GLN A 1109 -15.87 9.15 2.65
N ASP A 1110 -16.27 8.78 1.44
CA ASP A 1110 -16.15 7.43 0.89
C ASP A 1110 -14.74 6.88 1.08
N GLN A 1111 -14.64 5.58 1.40
CA GLN A 1111 -13.38 4.93 1.71
C GLN A 1111 -13.01 3.91 0.64
N GLN A 1112 -11.69 3.79 0.42
CA GLN A 1112 -11.10 2.73 -0.38
C GLN A 1112 -10.00 2.03 0.42
N THR A 1113 -10.19 0.73 0.62
CA THR A 1113 -9.21 -0.20 1.21
C THR A 1113 -8.66 -1.15 0.13
N ASP A 1114 -7.79 -2.10 0.47
CA ASP A 1114 -7.21 -3.02 -0.55
C ASP A 1114 -8.27 -3.99 -1.08
N ASN A 1115 -9.30 -4.25 -0.28
CA ASN A 1115 -10.28 -5.31 -0.51
C ASN A 1115 -11.72 -4.80 -0.54
N ASN A 1116 -11.96 -3.52 -0.24
CA ASN A 1116 -13.31 -2.97 -0.16
C ASN A 1116 -13.33 -1.46 -0.46
N ILE A 1117 -14.31 -1.03 -1.24
CA ILE A 1117 -14.68 0.35 -1.53
C ILE A 1117 -16.06 0.58 -0.93
N ASP A 1118 -16.16 1.54 -0.02
CA ASP A 1118 -17.39 1.93 0.63
C ASP A 1118 -17.90 3.27 0.10
N PHE A 1119 -19.19 3.33 -0.16
CA PHE A 1119 -19.91 4.53 -0.65
C PHE A 1119 -20.79 5.17 0.43
N ASP A 1120 -20.60 4.79 1.70
CA ASP A 1120 -21.32 5.30 2.88
C ASP A 1120 -20.74 6.62 3.43
N GLY A 1121 -19.97 7.38 2.64
CA GLY A 1121 -19.49 8.70 3.03
C GLY A 1121 -20.48 9.84 2.75
N LEU A 1122 -20.50 10.86 3.60
CA LEU A 1122 -21.24 12.12 3.39
C LEU A 1122 -20.70 12.94 2.21
N ASN A 1123 -19.43 12.72 1.86
CA ASN A 1123 -18.80 13.20 0.63
C ASN A 1123 -18.34 11.99 -0.18
N ASP A 1124 -18.32 12.12 -1.51
CA ASP A 1124 -17.77 11.07 -2.36
C ASP A 1124 -16.24 11.00 -2.31
N MET A 1125 -15.64 10.01 -2.98
CA MET A 1125 -14.18 9.79 -2.94
C MET A 1125 -13.33 10.98 -3.44
N TRP A 1126 -13.93 11.95 -4.13
CA TRP A 1126 -13.25 13.15 -4.61
C TRP A 1126 -13.57 14.40 -3.78
N GLY A 1127 -14.30 14.23 -2.67
CA GLY A 1127 -14.67 15.31 -1.75
C GLY A 1127 -15.90 16.11 -2.17
N ARG A 1128 -16.73 15.58 -3.10
CA ARG A 1128 -17.98 16.23 -3.51
C ARG A 1128 -19.11 15.87 -2.55
N GLN A 1129 -19.91 16.85 -2.17
CA GLN A 1129 -20.97 16.71 -1.16
C GLN A 1129 -22.13 15.86 -1.67
N LYS A 1130 -22.60 14.91 -0.87
CA LYS A 1130 -23.76 14.09 -1.17
C LYS A 1130 -25.05 14.62 -0.54
N PRO A 1131 -26.24 14.25 -1.04
CA PRO A 1131 -27.54 14.67 -0.47
C PRO A 1131 -27.70 14.36 1.03
N GLU A 1132 -27.06 13.30 1.51
CA GLU A 1132 -27.05 12.87 2.90
C GLU A 1132 -26.49 13.94 3.85
N LEU A 1133 -25.53 14.76 3.39
CA LEU A 1133 -24.95 15.87 4.16
C LEU A 1133 -25.99 16.98 4.41
N ALA A 1134 -26.77 17.33 3.39
CA ALA A 1134 -27.83 18.34 3.51
C ALA A 1134 -28.97 17.86 4.41
N LEU A 1135 -29.34 16.57 4.30
CA LEU A 1135 -30.29 15.94 5.22
C LEU A 1135 -29.82 16.05 6.67
N LEU A 1136 -28.55 15.76 6.92
CA LEU A 1136 -27.97 15.80 8.26
C LEU A 1136 -27.95 17.22 8.85
N SER A 1137 -27.58 18.22 8.05
CA SER A 1137 -27.62 19.64 8.47
C SER A 1137 -29.02 20.01 8.95
N LYS A 1138 -30.05 19.70 8.14
CA LYS A 1138 -31.45 19.96 8.49
C LYS A 1138 -31.85 19.28 9.80
N LEU A 1139 -31.38 18.07 10.07
CA LEU A 1139 -31.70 17.33 11.31
C LEU A 1139 -31.03 17.90 12.57
N TRP A 1140 -29.82 18.45 12.47
CA TRP A 1140 -29.03 18.86 13.65
C TRP A 1140 -29.05 20.34 13.99
N ASN A 1141 -29.17 21.22 13.00
CA ASN A 1141 -29.19 22.67 13.22
C ASN A 1141 -30.32 23.39 12.48
N GLY A 1142 -31.20 22.67 11.78
CA GLY A 1142 -32.34 23.24 11.06
C GLY A 1142 -31.98 24.02 9.80
N HIS A 1143 -30.70 24.11 9.45
CA HIS A 1143 -30.22 24.84 8.28
C HIS A 1143 -30.37 23.98 7.01
N GLU A 1144 -31.03 24.53 5.99
CA GLU A 1144 -31.08 23.89 4.67
C GLU A 1144 -29.85 24.30 3.86
N LEU A 1145 -28.88 23.38 3.75
CA LEU A 1145 -27.84 23.50 2.74
C LEU A 1145 -28.50 23.42 1.35
N PRO A 1146 -28.10 24.25 0.36
CA PRO A 1146 -28.67 24.20 -0.99
C PRO A 1146 -28.46 22.81 -1.58
N ASN A 1147 -29.51 22.00 -1.65
CA ASN A 1147 -29.43 20.66 -2.23
C ASN A 1147 -30.28 20.63 -3.51
N ASN A 1148 -29.70 21.17 -4.58
CA ASN A 1148 -30.37 21.36 -5.86
C ASN A 1148 -30.07 20.22 -6.83
N LEU A 1149 -29.55 19.09 -6.33
CA LEU A 1149 -29.28 17.91 -7.15
C LEU A 1149 -30.52 17.01 -7.22
N PRO A 1150 -31.08 16.81 -8.43
CA PRO A 1150 -32.12 15.81 -8.61
C PRO A 1150 -31.57 14.40 -8.37
N GLN A 1151 -32.41 13.47 -7.92
CA GLN A 1151 -32.00 12.07 -7.77
C GLN A 1151 -31.66 11.47 -9.14
N VAL A 1152 -30.71 10.54 -9.16
CA VAL A 1152 -30.33 9.80 -10.36
C VAL A 1152 -30.65 8.32 -10.24
N LYS A 1153 -30.93 7.67 -11.36
CA LYS A 1153 -31.09 6.21 -11.49
C LYS A 1153 -30.46 5.73 -12.78
N ILE A 1154 -30.19 4.43 -12.85
CA ILE A 1154 -29.71 3.76 -14.06
C ILE A 1154 -30.92 3.08 -14.71
N LEU A 1155 -31.27 3.51 -15.92
CA LEU A 1155 -32.17 2.75 -16.79
C LEU A 1155 -31.38 1.58 -17.38
N ARG A 1156 -31.74 0.38 -16.93
CA ARG A 1156 -31.18 -0.87 -17.45
C ARG A 1156 -31.87 -1.22 -18.78
N PRO A 1157 -31.15 -1.76 -19.77
CA PRO A 1157 -31.76 -2.20 -21.02
C PRO A 1157 -32.71 -3.38 -20.79
N ALA A 1158 -33.80 -3.48 -21.55
CA ALA A 1158 -34.68 -4.65 -21.51
C ALA A 1158 -34.12 -5.79 -22.39
N ALA A 1159 -32.91 -6.28 -22.06
CA ALA A 1159 -32.21 -7.31 -22.82
C ALA A 1159 -31.56 -8.34 -21.90
N THR A 1160 -31.47 -9.59 -22.37
CA THR A 1160 -30.77 -10.68 -21.65
C THR A 1160 -29.27 -10.40 -21.58
N THR A 1161 -28.72 -10.50 -20.39
CA THR A 1161 -27.31 -10.22 -20.12
C THR A 1161 -26.46 -11.46 -20.37
N LEU A 1162 -25.80 -11.51 -21.52
CA LEU A 1162 -24.83 -12.55 -21.87
C LEU A 1162 -23.40 -12.02 -21.76
N PRO A 1163 -22.44 -12.83 -21.30
CA PRO A 1163 -21.01 -12.52 -21.41
C PRO A 1163 -20.63 -12.02 -22.81
N GLY A 1164 -19.91 -10.90 -22.87
CA GLY A 1164 -19.46 -10.27 -24.11
C GLY A 1164 -20.50 -9.44 -24.87
N ALA A 1165 -21.77 -9.45 -24.46
CA ALA A 1165 -22.79 -8.60 -25.08
C ALA A 1165 -22.51 -7.11 -24.84
N LEU A 1166 -22.76 -6.27 -25.84
CA LEU A 1166 -22.63 -4.82 -25.72
C LEU A 1166 -24.00 -4.21 -25.43
N LEU A 1167 -24.20 -3.74 -24.19
CA LEU A 1167 -25.47 -3.22 -23.70
C LEU A 1167 -25.41 -1.71 -23.45
N THR A 1168 -26.50 -1.01 -23.74
CA THR A 1168 -26.59 0.45 -23.52
C THR A 1168 -27.34 0.76 -22.23
N TYR A 1169 -26.73 1.54 -21.36
CA TYR A 1169 -27.32 2.02 -20.11
C TYR A 1169 -27.54 3.53 -20.21
N HIS A 1170 -28.67 4.01 -19.67
CA HIS A 1170 -29.02 5.44 -19.69
C HIS A 1170 -29.14 5.97 -18.26
N ALA A 1171 -28.70 7.21 -18.05
CA ALA A 1171 -28.93 7.94 -16.82
C ALA A 1171 -30.37 8.48 -16.82
N LEU A 1172 -31.08 8.27 -15.71
CA LEU A 1172 -32.36 8.90 -15.42
C LEU A 1172 -32.15 9.96 -14.36
N VAL A 1173 -32.87 11.06 -14.49
CA VAL A 1173 -32.87 12.19 -13.55
C VAL A 1173 -34.31 12.42 -13.08
N TYR A 1174 -34.50 12.60 -11.78
CA TYR A 1174 -35.81 12.87 -11.20
C TYR A 1174 -36.09 14.38 -11.20
N GLN A 1175 -36.99 14.84 -12.07
CA GLN A 1175 -37.38 16.25 -12.21
C GLN A 1175 -38.89 16.35 -12.43
N ASN A 1176 -39.52 17.42 -11.94
CA ASN A 1176 -40.96 17.66 -12.08
C ASN A 1176 -41.84 16.47 -11.61
N ASN A 1177 -41.45 15.80 -10.51
CA ASN A 1177 -42.10 14.59 -9.99
C ASN A 1177 -42.09 13.35 -10.91
N GLU A 1178 -41.27 13.34 -11.96
CA GLU A 1178 -41.14 12.21 -12.88
C GLU A 1178 -39.68 11.82 -13.13
N TRP A 1179 -39.44 10.55 -13.50
CA TRP A 1179 -38.14 10.10 -13.95
C TRP A 1179 -38.00 10.35 -15.45
N GLN A 1180 -37.04 11.18 -15.85
CA GLN A 1180 -36.78 11.52 -17.24
C GLN A 1180 -35.39 11.07 -17.67
N LEU A 1181 -35.21 10.77 -18.96
CA LEU A 1181 -33.89 10.50 -19.54
C LEU A 1181 -33.01 11.76 -19.41
N ALA A 1182 -31.77 11.56 -18.96
CA ALA A 1182 -30.78 12.62 -18.92
C ALA A 1182 -30.54 13.18 -20.33
N ASN A 1183 -30.82 14.46 -20.54
CA ASN A 1183 -30.53 15.13 -21.79
C ASN A 1183 -29.32 16.08 -21.58
N PRO A 1184 -28.21 15.91 -22.32
CA PRO A 1184 -27.00 16.73 -22.18
C PRO A 1184 -27.23 18.24 -22.37
N ARG A 1185 -28.29 18.65 -23.08
CA ARG A 1185 -28.60 20.07 -23.34
C ARG A 1185 -29.43 20.73 -22.24
N THR A 1186 -30.18 19.96 -21.45
CA THR A 1186 -31.09 20.48 -20.42
C THR A 1186 -30.68 20.09 -19.00
N SER A 1187 -29.92 19.02 -18.83
CA SER A 1187 -29.42 18.63 -17.51
C SER A 1187 -28.19 19.46 -17.15
N ALA A 1188 -28.25 20.20 -16.04
CA ALA A 1188 -27.10 20.86 -15.45
C ALA A 1188 -26.08 19.88 -14.80
N LEU A 1189 -26.18 18.59 -15.11
CA LEU A 1189 -25.38 17.50 -14.54
C LEU A 1189 -24.41 16.93 -15.56
N THR A 1190 -23.19 16.68 -15.13
CA THR A 1190 -22.27 15.77 -15.82
C THR A 1190 -22.38 14.38 -15.21
N PHE A 1191 -22.32 13.34 -16.04
CA PHE A 1191 -22.48 11.96 -15.62
C PHE A 1191 -21.16 11.19 -15.81
N GLU A 1192 -20.73 10.52 -14.75
CA GLU A 1192 -19.55 9.65 -14.73
C GLU A 1192 -20.00 8.21 -14.47
N TRP A 1193 -19.50 7.26 -15.25
CA TRP A 1193 -19.85 5.84 -15.13
C TRP A 1193 -18.67 5.00 -14.72
N ARG A 1194 -18.88 4.12 -13.74
CA ARG A 1194 -17.85 3.21 -13.23
C ARG A 1194 -18.41 1.81 -13.05
N LEU A 1195 -17.59 0.82 -13.39
CA LEU A 1195 -17.88 -0.59 -13.17
C LEU A 1195 -17.26 -1.02 -11.83
N LEU A 1196 -18.07 -1.58 -10.96
CA LEU A 1196 -17.69 -2.08 -9.64
C LEU A 1196 -17.57 -3.59 -9.68
N GLU A 1197 -16.45 -4.14 -9.24
CA GLU A 1197 -16.26 -5.58 -9.04
C GLU A 1197 -16.59 -5.94 -7.59
N LEU A 1198 -17.24 -7.08 -7.37
CA LEU A 1198 -17.67 -7.56 -6.07
C LEU A 1198 -16.93 -8.83 -5.66
N ASP A 1199 -16.69 -8.99 -4.36
CA ASP A 1199 -16.30 -10.27 -3.78
C ASP A 1199 -17.51 -11.22 -3.61
N GLN A 1200 -17.25 -12.41 -3.07
CA GLN A 1200 -18.27 -13.42 -2.81
C GLN A 1200 -19.31 -13.03 -1.74
N TYR A 1201 -19.06 -11.95 -1.00
CA TYR A 1201 -19.94 -11.42 0.05
C TYR A 1201 -20.71 -10.17 -0.41
N GLY A 1202 -20.44 -9.68 -1.63
CA GLY A 1202 -21.06 -8.49 -2.20
C GLY A 1202 -20.38 -7.18 -1.84
N HIS A 1203 -19.16 -7.21 -1.28
CA HIS A 1203 -18.34 -6.02 -1.05
C HIS A 1203 -17.61 -5.61 -2.32
N VAL A 1204 -17.42 -4.32 -2.54
CA VAL A 1204 -16.83 -3.79 -3.78
C VAL A 1204 -15.31 -3.83 -3.70
N THR A 1205 -14.64 -4.66 -4.47
CA THR A 1205 -13.17 -4.83 -4.40
C THR A 1205 -12.43 -3.86 -5.31
N SER A 1206 -12.99 -3.56 -6.48
CA SER A 1206 -12.35 -2.70 -7.48
C SER A 1206 -13.38 -1.81 -8.18
N MET A 1207 -12.90 -0.68 -8.71
CA MET A 1207 -13.71 0.29 -9.44
C MET A 1207 -12.96 0.78 -10.67
N THR A 1208 -13.55 0.61 -11.85
CA THR A 1208 -12.94 1.00 -13.13
C THR A 1208 -13.83 2.02 -13.86
N SER A 1209 -13.25 3.09 -14.38
CA SER A 1209 -13.99 4.06 -15.20
C SER A 1209 -14.36 3.44 -16.55
N VAL A 1210 -15.65 3.52 -16.94
CA VAL A 1210 -16.16 2.93 -18.19
C VAL A 1210 -16.71 3.97 -19.17
N GLY A 1211 -16.86 5.23 -18.75
CA GLY A 1211 -17.27 6.31 -19.65
C GLY A 1211 -17.89 7.50 -18.93
N ASN A 1212 -18.20 8.54 -19.71
CA ASN A 1212 -18.90 9.74 -19.24
C ASN A 1212 -20.05 10.07 -20.19
N GLY A 1213 -21.09 10.75 -19.69
CA GLY A 1213 -22.24 11.21 -20.48
C GLY A 1213 -23.57 10.58 -20.07
N ALA A 1214 -24.68 11.05 -20.66
CA ALA A 1214 -26.02 10.61 -20.30
C ALA A 1214 -26.31 9.12 -20.58
N SER A 1215 -25.49 8.47 -21.41
CA SER A 1215 -25.57 7.04 -21.72
C SER A 1215 -24.19 6.47 -21.98
N ILE A 1216 -24.02 5.17 -21.72
CA ILE A 1216 -22.81 4.42 -22.05
C ILE A 1216 -23.15 3.12 -22.76
N LYS A 1217 -22.21 2.63 -23.57
CA LYS A 1217 -22.20 1.26 -24.07
C LYS A 1217 -21.19 0.47 -23.26
N LEU A 1218 -21.63 -0.59 -22.60
CA LEU A 1218 -20.82 -1.42 -21.71
C LEU A 1218 -20.77 -2.85 -22.27
N SER A 1219 -19.56 -3.39 -22.41
CA SER A 1219 -19.35 -4.81 -22.69
C SER A 1219 -19.53 -5.61 -21.40
N ILE A 1220 -20.41 -6.61 -21.42
CA ILE A 1220 -20.74 -7.39 -20.23
C ILE A 1220 -19.60 -8.38 -19.91
N PRO A 1221 -19.08 -8.41 -18.67
CA PRO A 1221 -18.03 -9.35 -18.26
C PRO A 1221 -18.57 -10.78 -18.08
N GLU A 1222 -17.69 -11.78 -18.12
CA GLU A 1222 -18.06 -13.21 -18.01
C GLU A 1222 -18.88 -13.54 -16.75
N ASN A 1223 -18.53 -12.96 -15.60
CA ASN A 1223 -19.25 -13.14 -14.34
C ASN A 1223 -20.10 -11.92 -14.00
N ALA A 1224 -21.09 -11.56 -14.83
CA ALA A 1224 -21.92 -10.37 -14.64
C ALA A 1224 -22.54 -10.23 -13.23
N GLY A 1225 -22.78 -11.35 -12.52
CA GLY A 1225 -23.27 -11.37 -11.13
C GLY A 1225 -22.33 -10.73 -10.11
N GLN A 1226 -21.02 -10.76 -10.39
CA GLN A 1226 -19.96 -10.18 -9.58
C GLN A 1226 -19.74 -8.69 -9.88
N TYR A 1227 -20.53 -8.07 -10.74
CA TYR A 1227 -20.35 -6.65 -11.07
C TYR A 1227 -21.59 -5.82 -10.75
N ARG A 1228 -21.35 -4.55 -10.44
CA ARG A 1228 -22.38 -3.51 -10.33
C ARG A 1228 -21.97 -2.32 -11.19
N LEU A 1229 -22.95 -1.58 -11.68
CA LEU A 1229 -22.73 -0.34 -12.40
C LEU A 1229 -23.02 0.84 -11.48
N LEU A 1230 -22.04 1.74 -11.35
CA LEU A 1230 -22.15 2.99 -10.62
C LEU A 1230 -22.31 4.16 -11.60
N LEU A 1231 -23.32 4.98 -11.36
CA LEU A 1231 -23.56 6.26 -12.01
C LEU A 1231 -23.38 7.37 -10.98
N THR A 1232 -22.54 8.36 -11.30
CA THR A 1232 -22.38 9.58 -10.51
C THR A 1232 -22.86 10.78 -11.33
N GLY A 1233 -23.87 11.50 -10.84
CA GLY A 1233 -24.31 12.79 -11.37
C GLY A 1233 -23.65 13.94 -10.60
N VAL A 1234 -23.00 14.86 -11.29
CA VAL A 1234 -22.11 15.88 -10.70
C VAL A 1234 -22.56 17.28 -11.11
N LYS A 1235 -22.62 18.21 -10.15
CA LYS A 1235 -22.81 19.66 -10.38
C LYS A 1235 -21.92 20.46 -9.45
N GLY A 1236 -20.85 21.05 -9.97
CA GLY A 1236 -19.89 21.80 -9.15
C GLY A 1236 -19.28 20.92 -8.06
N ALA A 1237 -19.48 21.30 -6.79
CA ALA A 1237 -18.96 20.58 -5.62
C ALA A 1237 -19.93 19.53 -5.05
N GLN A 1238 -21.02 19.20 -5.75
CA GLN A 1238 -22.03 18.24 -5.31
C GLN A 1238 -22.07 17.03 -6.22
N ALA A 1239 -22.38 15.86 -5.64
CA ALA A 1239 -22.53 14.60 -6.36
C ALA A 1239 -23.72 13.80 -5.85
N THR A 1240 -24.39 13.06 -6.74
CA THR A 1240 -25.43 12.08 -6.41
C THR A 1240 -25.12 10.76 -7.11
N LEU A 1241 -25.43 9.64 -6.45
CA LEU A 1241 -24.96 8.30 -6.84
C LEU A 1241 -26.14 7.35 -7.05
N ALA A 1242 -26.01 6.47 -8.04
CA ALA A 1242 -26.89 5.31 -8.22
C ALA A 1242 -26.06 4.07 -8.54
N ILE A 1243 -26.30 2.97 -7.81
CA ILE A 1243 -25.67 1.67 -8.05
C ILE A 1243 -26.75 0.69 -8.52
N SER A 1244 -26.46 -0.07 -9.57
CA SER A 1244 -27.38 -1.05 -10.15
C SER A 1244 -26.67 -2.36 -10.48
N THR A 1245 -27.41 -3.47 -10.52
CA THR A 1245 -26.96 -4.70 -11.17
C THR A 1245 -26.86 -4.50 -12.69
N LEU A 1246 -26.09 -5.35 -13.36
CA LEU A 1246 -25.95 -5.36 -14.83
C LEU A 1246 -27.15 -5.99 -15.57
N ASN A 1247 -28.32 -6.14 -14.92
CA ASN A 1247 -29.39 -7.10 -15.24
C ASN A 1247 -28.92 -8.55 -15.09
N LEU A 1248 -29.34 -9.23 -14.03
CA LEU A 1248 -29.22 -10.68 -13.94
C LEU A 1248 -30.59 -11.26 -14.30
N PRO A 1249 -30.69 -12.39 -15.01
CA PRO A 1249 -31.96 -13.09 -15.14
C PRO A 1249 -32.50 -13.38 -13.72
N LEU A 1250 -33.74 -12.98 -13.48
CA LEU A 1250 -34.45 -13.22 -12.21
C LEU A 1250 -34.69 -14.71 -11.98
#